data_AF-A0ABD3PMX6-F1
#
_entry.id   AF-A0ABD3PMX6-F1
#
_cell.length_a   1.000
_cell.length_b   1.000
_cell.length_c   1.000
_cell.angle_alpha   90.00
_cell.angle_beta   90.00
_cell.angle_gamma   90.00
#
_symmetry.space_group_name_H-M   'P 1'
#
loop_
_entity.id
_entity.type
_entity.pdbx_description
1 polymer ?
#
loop_
_entity_poly.entity_id
_entity_poly.type
_entity_poly.pdbx_seq_one_letter_code
_entity_poly.pdbx_strand_id
1 'polypeptide(L)'
;MRNLIALTILLAVASATNDDGGKNSNKNDNKNDDKKKTPAPSPFPSPPPTLSLLPTIQASSNSSLIATNATTPSYMPSTSSSPTESSAPSDVPSSVPSISTSPSYTPSSIPSSTPSSNPTEVPSSMPSSSSMPSAAPWTYVRPDRVDVRFVPWLSLTETQRVLAEKLGYDQYSWENYGTNDVEYLTWDDLSEEMMGWAGELGFDQRSWDCWQNHYGSYRWIDLPTTHIQVYQFFDVLGYDINYWNGYTNSTPGSAETLYWYDLTLEERYAAAQLCFVRRSWDGEEILYSDMFPINKPGVRFVEWSQLSDEQKESAEKLGYENVTWNVFGLATVEDRAWNKLTTQEKQAAEELGFYDIAWDCWQNHFESYSWYDLQFYGLDMHYSALGWDESSWNGNTDPPSSVGKYWDLLNDVERENANMLCYFRDSWDRADMTPNNGPFPFRLPSKRYTKWTELPNADRQRAYDSLFYDECTWDVYGVADIESREWRNLTAWEKMEATKLGFIPNSWDCFQTHYLQKDWNEINWHIRDSMSVLGWDDESWGNKTMPDSYSNKWEELSAKEQNAAYEICYFIVNWPGGTDATTEEVERFINEVEASQSLTESDLADNEEVSSASSDQNSASLHEAAATALTAALAILVSILV
;
A
#
# COMPACT_ATOMS: atom_id res chain seq x y z
N MET A 1 50.30 3.69 24.04
CA MET A 1 50.07 4.79 25.01
C MET A 1 49.66 6.00 24.20
N ARG A 2 48.45 6.52 24.43
CA ARG A 2 47.45 6.84 23.36
C ARG A 2 46.94 5.55 22.70
N ASN A 3 45.62 5.50 22.44
CA ASN A 3 44.80 4.31 22.17
C ASN A 3 44.74 3.29 23.34
N LEU A 4 44.32 3.76 24.52
CA LEU A 4 43.93 2.87 25.64
C LEU A 4 42.96 3.56 26.64
N ILE A 5 41.93 4.26 26.14
CA ILE A 5 40.82 4.82 26.95
C ILE A 5 39.53 4.73 26.12
N ALA A 6 38.96 3.52 26.02
CA ALA A 6 37.65 3.28 25.39
C ALA A 6 36.98 1.95 25.82
N LEU A 7 37.51 1.25 26.83
CA LEU A 7 37.05 -0.10 27.18
C LEU A 7 37.10 -0.37 28.70
N THR A 8 36.48 0.51 29.49
CA THR A 8 36.42 0.35 30.97
C THR A 8 35.15 0.94 31.60
N ILE A 9 33.99 0.83 30.93
CA ILE A 9 32.66 0.99 31.55
C ILE A 9 31.71 -0.07 30.95
N LEU A 10 31.87 -1.34 31.34
CA LEU A 10 30.90 -2.40 31.06
C LEU A 10 31.08 -3.64 31.96
N LEU A 11 31.36 -3.40 33.25
CA LEU A 11 31.50 -4.46 34.25
C LEU A 11 31.15 -3.97 35.67
N ALA A 12 30.00 -3.30 35.79
CA ALA A 12 29.37 -2.98 37.07
C ALA A 12 27.86 -2.74 36.87
N VAL A 13 27.07 -3.81 36.97
CA VAL A 13 25.75 -3.94 37.63
C VAL A 13 25.18 -5.30 37.20
N ALA A 14 25.26 -6.27 38.11
CA ALA A 14 24.59 -7.55 38.01
C ALA A 14 24.03 -7.91 39.39
N SER A 15 23.06 -7.11 39.86
CA SER A 15 22.16 -7.46 40.97
C SER A 15 21.02 -6.45 41.10
N ALA A 16 19.93 -6.67 40.38
CA ALA A 16 18.59 -6.18 40.70
C ALA A 16 17.57 -7.02 39.91
N THR A 17 16.68 -7.69 40.63
CA THR A 17 15.59 -8.51 40.06
C THR A 17 14.33 -7.66 39.85
N ASN A 18 13.56 -8.02 38.82
CA ASN A 18 12.12 -7.78 38.60
C ASN A 18 11.39 -6.87 39.61
N ASP A 19 10.96 -5.69 39.18
CA ASP A 19 9.53 -5.38 38.92
C ASP A 19 9.40 -3.92 38.45
N ASP A 20 8.81 -3.68 37.28
CA ASP A 20 7.72 -2.71 37.06
C ASP A 20 7.39 -2.58 35.57
N GLY A 21 6.10 -2.63 35.24
CA GLY A 21 5.61 -2.39 33.89
C GLY A 21 5.62 -0.89 33.56
N GLY A 22 6.68 -0.42 32.92
CA GLY A 22 6.81 0.96 32.46
C GLY A 22 5.81 1.30 31.36
N LYS A 23 4.63 1.81 31.73
CA LYS A 23 3.77 2.56 30.79
C LYS A 23 4.53 3.81 30.33
N ASN A 24 4.71 3.95 29.03
CA ASN A 24 5.35 5.13 28.44
C ASN A 24 4.38 6.32 28.38
N SER A 25 3.92 6.79 29.54
CA SER A 25 3.07 7.98 29.66
C SER A 25 3.94 9.23 29.71
N ASN A 26 4.40 9.69 28.54
CA ASN A 26 5.14 10.94 28.39
C ASN A 26 4.63 11.75 27.18
N LYS A 27 3.32 11.71 26.93
CA LYS A 27 2.61 12.66 26.06
C LYS A 27 2.52 13.99 26.83
N ASN A 28 2.74 15.12 26.17
CA ASN A 28 3.08 16.41 26.81
C ASN A 28 2.01 16.99 27.78
N ASP A 29 2.08 16.65 29.07
CA ASP A 29 1.22 17.16 30.16
C ASP A 29 1.34 18.68 30.45
N ASN A 30 2.08 19.46 29.66
CA ASN A 30 2.55 20.80 30.06
C ASN A 30 2.42 21.89 28.98
N LYS A 31 1.52 21.74 27.99
CA LYS A 31 1.40 22.64 26.81
C LYS A 31 0.03 23.30 26.53
N ASN A 32 -0.97 23.20 27.42
CA ASN A 32 -2.37 23.61 27.10
C ASN A 32 -2.87 24.93 27.74
N ASP A 33 -2.05 25.70 28.47
CA ASP A 33 -2.55 26.83 29.28
C ASP A 33 -2.96 28.11 28.49
N ASP A 34 -2.47 28.29 27.25
CA ASP A 34 -2.77 29.47 26.42
C ASP A 34 -4.00 29.31 25.48
N LYS A 35 -4.70 28.17 25.50
CA LYS A 35 -5.94 28.00 24.72
C LYS A 35 -6.97 29.05 25.12
N LYS A 36 -7.50 29.79 24.14
CA LYS A 36 -8.59 30.76 24.32
C LYS A 36 -9.83 30.04 24.89
N LYS A 37 -10.03 30.12 26.21
CA LYS A 37 -11.14 29.40 26.87
C LYS A 37 -12.48 30.01 26.47
N THR A 38 -13.40 29.16 26.03
CA THR A 38 -14.82 29.50 25.90
C THR A 38 -15.34 29.87 27.29
N PRO A 39 -16.17 30.92 27.46
CA PRO A 39 -16.81 31.17 28.74
C PRO A 39 -17.69 29.97 29.14
N ALA A 40 -17.55 29.50 30.38
CA ALA A 40 -18.36 28.41 30.90
C ALA A 40 -19.86 28.71 30.70
N PRO A 41 -20.67 27.73 30.26
CA PRO A 41 -22.10 27.93 30.14
C PRO A 41 -22.66 28.36 31.50
N SER A 42 -23.21 29.58 31.55
CA SER A 42 -23.77 30.11 32.80
C SER A 42 -24.84 29.15 33.32
N PRO A 43 -24.83 28.78 34.62
CA PRO A 43 -25.86 27.91 35.16
C PRO A 43 -27.20 28.59 34.91
N PHE A 44 -28.08 27.94 34.15
CA PHE A 44 -29.34 28.52 33.71
C PHE A 44 -30.09 29.10 34.92
N PRO A 45 -30.43 30.39 34.94
CA PRO A 45 -31.36 30.90 35.94
C PRO A 45 -32.65 30.09 35.81
N SER A 46 -33.16 29.60 36.94
CA SER A 46 -34.35 28.74 36.97
C SER A 46 -35.49 29.36 36.14
N PRO A 47 -36.29 28.55 35.41
CA PRO A 47 -37.32 29.08 34.53
C PRO A 47 -38.26 30.00 35.31
N PRO A 48 -38.57 31.21 34.80
CA PRO A 48 -39.42 32.14 35.49
C PRO A 48 -40.83 31.55 35.66
N PRO A 49 -41.54 31.89 36.76
CA PRO A 49 -42.86 31.33 37.03
C PRO A 49 -43.84 31.65 35.90
N THR A 50 -44.55 30.62 35.43
CA THR A 50 -45.54 30.71 34.36
C THR A 50 -46.60 31.77 34.65
N LEU A 51 -46.58 32.87 33.89
CA LEU A 51 -47.67 33.82 33.84
C LEU A 51 -48.36 33.75 32.47
N SER A 52 -49.49 33.04 32.49
CA SER A 52 -50.53 33.16 31.48
C SER A 52 -51.03 34.61 31.41
N LEU A 53 -51.14 35.16 30.19
CA LEU A 53 -52.31 35.91 29.71
C LEU A 53 -52.13 36.31 28.24
N LEU A 54 -53.10 35.92 27.39
CA LEU A 54 -53.32 36.54 26.07
C LEU A 54 -53.86 37.99 26.25
N PRO A 55 -53.64 38.87 25.26
CA PRO A 55 -54.75 39.10 24.32
C PRO A 55 -54.35 39.20 22.83
N THR A 56 -55.27 38.73 22.00
CA THR A 56 -55.34 38.90 20.55
C THR A 56 -55.57 40.37 20.16
N ILE A 57 -55.02 40.86 19.03
CA ILE A 57 -55.79 41.55 17.95
C ILE A 57 -54.96 41.90 16.69
N GLN A 58 -55.56 41.54 15.54
CA GLN A 58 -55.50 42.04 14.16
C GLN A 58 -54.18 42.32 13.43
N ALA A 59 -54.12 41.75 12.23
CA ALA A 59 -53.23 42.14 11.13
C ALA A 59 -53.67 43.45 10.46
N SER A 60 -52.72 44.16 9.85
CA SER A 60 -52.98 45.09 8.76
C SER A 60 -51.92 44.91 7.66
N SER A 61 -52.41 44.67 6.44
CA SER A 61 -51.62 44.66 5.22
C SER A 61 -51.16 46.07 4.85
N ASN A 62 -49.98 46.20 4.24
CA ASN A 62 -49.80 47.14 3.14
C ASN A 62 -48.59 46.76 2.27
N SER A 63 -48.88 46.41 1.01
CA SER A 63 -47.89 46.33 -0.07
C SER A 63 -47.77 47.70 -0.72
N SER A 64 -46.58 48.11 -1.14
CA SER A 64 -46.44 49.18 -2.14
C SER A 64 -45.24 48.91 -3.05
N LEU A 65 -45.56 48.68 -4.33
CA LEU A 65 -44.63 48.58 -5.44
C LEU A 65 -44.19 49.99 -5.84
N ILE A 66 -42.91 50.17 -6.17
CA ILE A 66 -42.49 51.22 -7.12
C ILE A 66 -41.52 50.59 -8.12
N ALA A 67 -41.88 50.67 -9.39
CA ALA A 67 -41.03 50.35 -10.53
C ALA A 67 -41.05 51.53 -11.50
N THR A 68 -39.89 51.95 -12.00
CA THR A 68 -39.80 52.84 -13.16
C THR A 68 -38.58 52.55 -14.03
N ASN A 69 -38.86 51.90 -15.16
CA ASN A 69 -38.39 52.19 -16.52
C ASN A 69 -36.89 52.30 -16.85
N ALA A 70 -36.52 51.51 -17.87
CA ALA A 70 -35.29 51.60 -18.63
C ALA A 70 -35.29 52.74 -19.65
N THR A 71 -34.12 53.09 -20.18
CA THR A 71 -33.98 53.71 -21.52
C THR A 71 -32.62 53.39 -22.13
N THR A 72 -32.62 52.69 -23.28
CA THR A 72 -31.51 52.63 -24.24
C THR A 72 -31.86 53.54 -25.44
N PRO A 73 -30.90 53.99 -26.29
CA PRO A 73 -30.53 53.16 -27.45
C PRO A 73 -29.09 53.28 -28.01
N SER A 74 -28.65 52.18 -28.63
CA SER A 74 -27.70 51.95 -29.74
C SER A 74 -26.71 53.03 -30.24
N TYR A 75 -25.50 52.58 -30.59
CA TYR A 75 -24.95 52.71 -31.95
C TYR A 75 -24.09 51.47 -32.34
N MET A 76 -24.00 51.20 -33.65
CA MET A 76 -23.36 50.05 -34.35
C MET A 76 -22.43 50.63 -35.48
N PRO A 77 -21.84 49.87 -36.42
CA PRO A 77 -21.05 48.61 -36.38
C PRO A 77 -19.75 48.71 -37.25
N SER A 78 -19.08 47.60 -37.57
CA SER A 78 -18.08 47.47 -38.67
C SER A 78 -17.90 45.99 -39.10
N THR A 79 -17.43 45.72 -40.32
CA THR A 79 -17.49 44.35 -40.94
C THR A 79 -16.43 44.05 -42.03
N SER A 80 -15.82 42.86 -42.01
CA SER A 80 -15.18 42.18 -43.17
C SER A 80 -15.02 40.67 -42.91
N SER A 81 -15.59 39.70 -43.65
CA SER A 81 -15.46 39.34 -45.09
C SER A 81 -14.06 38.76 -45.43
N SER A 82 -13.83 37.43 -45.59
CA SER A 82 -14.26 36.44 -46.63
C SER A 82 -13.59 36.65 -48.02
N PRO A 83 -13.48 35.67 -48.97
CA PRO A 83 -13.61 34.18 -48.93
C PRO A 83 -12.52 33.41 -49.75
N THR A 84 -12.59 32.07 -49.89
CA THR A 84 -12.42 31.33 -51.19
C THR A 84 -12.93 29.88 -51.14
N GLU A 85 -13.25 29.27 -52.30
CA GLU A 85 -14.07 28.05 -52.47
C GLU A 85 -13.39 26.88 -53.22
N SER A 86 -14.14 25.76 -53.36
CA SER A 86 -14.06 24.71 -54.40
C SER A 86 -13.10 23.52 -54.12
N SER A 87 -13.35 22.26 -54.54
CA SER A 87 -14.41 21.62 -55.35
C SER A 87 -14.61 20.15 -54.93
N ALA A 88 -15.78 19.55 -55.25
CA ALA A 88 -16.08 18.10 -55.12
C ALA A 88 -15.93 17.35 -56.48
N PRO A 89 -16.40 16.10 -56.71
CA PRO A 89 -16.60 14.90 -55.86
C PRO A 89 -15.91 13.62 -56.46
N SER A 90 -16.18 12.40 -55.94
CA SER A 90 -15.93 11.14 -56.68
C SER A 90 -16.90 10.00 -56.28
N ASP A 91 -17.17 9.08 -57.21
CA ASP A 91 -18.40 8.27 -57.35
C ASP A 91 -18.16 6.95 -58.15
N VAL A 92 -18.83 5.80 -57.96
CA VAL A 92 -19.84 5.42 -56.93
C VAL A 92 -19.59 4.03 -56.26
N PRO A 93 -19.80 2.83 -56.88
CA PRO A 93 -20.60 1.83 -56.14
C PRO A 93 -20.11 0.38 -56.03
N SER A 94 -20.57 -0.29 -54.95
CA SER A 94 -21.09 -1.67 -54.97
C SER A 94 -22.00 -1.89 -53.73
N SER A 95 -23.34 -1.91 -53.86
CA SER A 95 -24.20 -3.13 -53.86
C SER A 95 -24.23 -3.90 -52.50
N VAL A 96 -25.35 -4.23 -51.82
CA VAL A 96 -26.82 -4.09 -52.02
C VAL A 96 -27.50 -4.07 -50.62
N PRO A 97 -28.60 -3.32 -50.36
CA PRO A 97 -29.34 -3.37 -49.10
C PRO A 97 -30.58 -4.29 -49.15
N SER A 98 -30.89 -4.98 -48.03
CA SER A 98 -32.18 -5.63 -47.81
C SER A 98 -33.15 -4.69 -47.10
N ILE A 99 -34.31 -4.45 -47.72
CA ILE A 99 -35.34 -3.52 -47.26
C ILE A 99 -36.32 -4.24 -46.34
N SER A 100 -36.75 -3.61 -45.24
CA SER A 100 -38.01 -3.92 -44.58
C SER A 100 -38.82 -2.64 -44.35
N THR A 101 -40.07 -2.64 -44.81
CA THR A 101 -40.97 -1.49 -44.83
C THR A 101 -42.12 -1.66 -43.84
N SER A 102 -42.23 -0.78 -42.83
CA SER A 102 -43.46 -0.08 -42.40
C SER A 102 -43.39 0.35 -40.92
N PRO A 103 -43.73 1.59 -40.55
CA PRO A 103 -43.88 2.01 -39.16
C PRO A 103 -45.29 1.73 -38.62
N SER A 104 -45.39 1.21 -37.39
CA SER A 104 -46.66 1.10 -36.67
C SER A 104 -46.66 2.01 -35.44
N TYR A 105 -47.46 3.09 -35.49
CA TYR A 105 -47.69 3.98 -34.35
C TYR A 105 -48.77 3.41 -33.41
N THR A 106 -48.35 2.69 -32.38
CA THR A 106 -49.20 2.37 -31.20
C THR A 106 -48.33 2.30 -29.95
N PRO A 107 -48.56 3.13 -28.91
CA PRO A 107 -47.82 3.02 -27.65
C PRO A 107 -48.30 1.79 -26.85
N SER A 108 -47.37 0.94 -26.42
CA SER A 108 -47.68 -0.20 -25.54
C SER A 108 -47.65 0.23 -24.07
N SER A 109 -48.70 -0.12 -23.33
CA SER A 109 -48.90 0.26 -21.93
C SER A 109 -48.62 -0.89 -20.96
N ILE A 110 -47.40 -1.43 -20.98
CA ILE A 110 -46.91 -2.46 -20.04
C ILE A 110 -45.44 -2.14 -19.70
N PRO A 111 -45.04 -2.08 -18.41
CA PRO A 111 -43.64 -1.82 -18.03
C PRO A 111 -42.76 -3.06 -18.28
N SER A 112 -41.56 -2.85 -18.85
CA SER A 112 -40.58 -3.92 -19.07
C SER A 112 -39.81 -4.22 -17.77
N SER A 113 -39.82 -5.48 -17.35
CA SER A 113 -39.17 -5.96 -16.13
C SER A 113 -37.78 -6.55 -16.42
N THR A 114 -36.86 -5.72 -16.92
CA THR A 114 -35.46 -6.09 -17.20
C THR A 114 -34.54 -4.89 -16.97
N PRO A 115 -33.68 -4.88 -15.93
CA PRO A 115 -32.65 -3.84 -15.77
C PRO A 115 -31.56 -3.98 -16.84
N SER A 116 -31.05 -2.88 -17.37
CA SER A 116 -29.85 -2.89 -18.19
C SER A 116 -28.61 -3.08 -17.31
N SER A 117 -27.85 -4.14 -17.57
CA SER A 117 -26.55 -4.38 -16.94
C SER A 117 -25.49 -3.43 -17.50
N ASN A 118 -25.29 -2.29 -16.82
CA ASN A 118 -24.06 -1.49 -16.80
C ASN A 118 -24.21 -0.36 -15.76
N PRO A 119 -23.71 -0.53 -14.52
CA PRO A 119 -23.56 0.57 -13.58
C PRO A 119 -22.29 1.35 -13.92
N THR A 120 -22.43 2.54 -14.51
CA THR A 120 -21.33 3.51 -14.63
C THR A 120 -21.34 4.42 -13.41
N GLU A 121 -20.93 3.91 -12.26
CA GLU A 121 -20.67 4.70 -11.05
C GLU A 121 -19.77 3.90 -10.10
N VAL A 122 -18.56 4.41 -9.83
CA VAL A 122 -17.66 3.87 -8.81
C VAL A 122 -18.19 4.29 -7.44
N PRO A 123 -18.53 3.36 -6.52
CA PRO A 123 -18.97 3.75 -5.19
C PRO A 123 -17.79 4.36 -4.40
N SER A 124 -18.00 5.59 -3.92
CA SER A 124 -17.06 6.28 -3.03
C SER A 124 -16.63 5.37 -1.87
N SER A 125 -15.33 5.46 -1.54
CA SER A 125 -14.67 4.89 -0.36
C SER A 125 -15.21 5.41 0.98
N MET A 126 -15.88 6.57 0.98
CA MET A 126 -16.40 7.20 2.18
C MET A 126 -17.54 6.41 2.84
N PRO A 127 -17.69 6.48 4.17
CA PRO A 127 -18.85 5.93 4.87
C PRO A 127 -20.17 6.48 4.29
N SER A 128 -21.18 5.62 4.23
CA SER A 128 -22.49 5.98 3.67
C SER A 128 -23.10 7.19 4.39
N SER A 129 -23.64 8.15 3.64
CA SER A 129 -24.12 9.45 4.13
C SER A 129 -25.27 9.42 5.15
N SER A 130 -25.71 8.24 5.58
CA SER A 130 -26.67 8.01 6.67
C SER A 130 -26.12 8.26 8.07
N SER A 131 -24.80 8.32 8.27
CA SER A 131 -24.17 8.70 9.56
C SER A 131 -23.78 10.18 9.63
N MET A 132 -23.99 10.99 8.57
CA MET A 132 -23.77 12.43 8.66
C MET A 132 -24.79 13.09 9.61
N PRO A 133 -24.37 13.96 10.55
CA PRO A 133 -25.30 14.72 11.37
C PRO A 133 -26.14 15.67 10.50
N SER A 134 -27.43 15.77 10.83
CA SER A 134 -28.47 16.44 10.04
C SER A 134 -28.13 17.88 9.61
N ALA A 135 -27.73 18.03 8.34
CA ALA A 135 -27.92 19.23 7.50
C ALA A 135 -27.67 20.59 8.18
N ALA A 136 -26.41 20.89 8.51
CA ALA A 136 -25.98 22.28 8.57
C ALA A 136 -26.15 22.96 7.18
N PRO A 137 -26.47 24.26 7.08
CA PRO A 137 -26.71 24.92 5.79
C PRO A 137 -25.50 25.03 4.86
N TRP A 138 -24.32 24.70 5.37
CA TRP A 138 -23.05 24.69 4.65
C TRP A 138 -22.34 23.38 4.99
N THR A 139 -21.75 22.73 4.00
CA THR A 139 -20.91 21.54 4.16
C THR A 139 -19.46 21.97 4.36
N TYR A 140 -18.80 21.45 5.40
CA TYR A 140 -17.35 21.57 5.52
C TYR A 140 -16.66 21.00 4.28
N VAL A 141 -15.62 21.70 3.82
CA VAL A 141 -14.73 21.26 2.75
C VAL A 141 -13.33 21.33 3.31
N ARG A 142 -12.70 20.16 3.49
CA ARG A 142 -11.28 20.07 3.87
C ARG A 142 -10.45 20.87 2.86
N PRO A 143 -9.58 21.79 3.30
CA PRO A 143 -8.72 22.55 2.40
C PRO A 143 -7.68 21.64 1.76
N ASP A 144 -7.25 22.01 0.55
CA ASP A 144 -6.18 21.33 -0.18
C ASP A 144 -4.90 21.26 0.68
N ARG A 145 -4.11 20.20 0.48
CA ARG A 145 -2.87 20.00 1.24
C ARG A 145 -1.78 20.95 0.77
N VAL A 146 -1.06 21.54 1.72
CA VAL A 146 0.10 22.37 1.45
C VAL A 146 1.35 21.49 1.49
N ASP A 147 1.63 20.82 0.36
CA ASP A 147 2.62 19.76 0.23
C ASP A 147 4.01 20.12 0.76
N VAL A 148 4.43 21.39 0.66
CA VAL A 148 5.76 21.82 1.13
C VAL A 148 5.98 21.47 2.61
N ARG A 149 4.95 21.49 3.46
CA ARG A 149 5.05 21.17 4.90
C ARG A 149 5.46 19.72 5.17
N PHE A 150 5.27 18.84 4.19
CA PHE A 150 5.60 17.42 4.24
C PHE A 150 6.94 17.10 3.54
N VAL A 151 7.55 18.07 2.86
CA VAL A 151 8.89 17.95 2.28
C VAL A 151 9.93 18.02 3.41
N PRO A 152 10.87 17.06 3.51
CA PRO A 152 11.94 17.11 4.50
C PRO A 152 12.74 18.42 4.41
N TRP A 153 13.16 18.96 5.55
CA TRP A 153 13.84 20.26 5.66
C TRP A 153 15.04 20.40 4.71
N LEU A 154 15.82 19.33 4.57
CA LEU A 154 16.99 19.31 3.70
C LEU A 154 16.63 19.36 2.21
N SER A 155 15.44 18.88 1.84
CA SER A 155 14.88 18.88 0.48
C SER A 155 14.13 20.17 0.13
N LEU A 156 13.87 21.05 1.10
CA LEU A 156 13.31 22.38 0.83
C LEU A 156 14.26 23.21 -0.05
N THR A 157 13.71 23.92 -1.03
CA THR A 157 14.45 24.95 -1.75
C THR A 157 14.92 26.05 -0.79
N GLU A 158 15.99 26.76 -1.15
CA GLU A 158 16.53 27.87 -0.35
C GLU A 158 15.44 28.90 0.00
N THR A 159 14.57 29.23 -0.95
CA THR A 159 13.47 30.18 -0.73
C THR A 159 12.45 29.65 0.27
N GLN A 160 12.01 28.39 0.15
CA GLN A 160 11.07 27.78 1.11
C GLN A 160 11.67 27.70 2.51
N ARG A 161 12.95 27.34 2.61
CA ARG A 161 13.69 27.27 3.89
C ARG A 161 13.78 28.63 4.57
N VAL A 162 14.16 29.68 3.84
CA VAL A 162 14.20 31.06 4.35
C VAL A 162 12.81 31.57 4.78
N LEU A 163 11.73 31.15 4.11
CA LEU A 163 10.36 31.49 4.53
C LEU A 163 9.95 30.75 5.80
N ALA A 164 10.29 29.46 5.92
CA ALA A 164 10.07 28.68 7.12
C ALA A 164 10.87 29.24 8.32
N GLU A 165 12.13 29.60 8.13
CA GLU A 165 12.98 30.25 9.16
C GLU A 165 12.39 31.56 9.66
N LYS A 166 11.77 32.37 8.78
CA LYS A 166 11.08 33.61 9.19
C LYS A 166 9.80 33.36 9.99
N LEU A 167 9.08 32.27 9.69
CA LEU A 167 7.96 31.80 10.52
C LEU A 167 8.42 31.23 11.88
N GLY A 168 9.73 31.08 12.09
CA GLY A 168 10.33 30.59 13.33
C GLY A 168 10.72 29.12 13.30
N TYR A 169 10.57 28.43 12.16
CA TYR A 169 10.98 27.03 12.02
C TYR A 169 12.50 26.88 11.92
N ASP A 170 12.98 25.76 12.47
CA ASP A 170 14.29 25.19 12.22
C ASP A 170 14.14 23.74 11.75
N GLN A 171 15.24 23.05 11.46
CA GLN A 171 15.19 21.66 11.02
C GLN A 171 14.45 20.75 12.01
N TYR A 172 14.63 20.96 13.32
CA TYR A 172 13.97 20.12 14.32
C TYR A 172 12.46 20.37 14.32
N SER A 173 12.04 21.62 14.40
CA SER A 173 10.63 21.98 14.51
C SER A 173 9.84 21.87 13.20
N TRP A 174 10.53 21.86 12.05
CA TRP A 174 9.92 21.46 10.79
C TRP A 174 9.62 19.95 10.77
N GLU A 175 10.56 19.10 11.17
CA GLU A 175 10.36 17.64 11.12
C GLU A 175 9.43 17.12 12.23
N ASN A 176 9.23 17.86 13.33
CA ASN A 176 8.46 17.44 14.50
C ASN A 176 7.25 18.35 14.74
N TYR A 177 6.05 17.87 14.43
CA TYR A 177 4.79 18.63 14.57
C TYR A 177 4.49 18.99 16.03
N GLY A 178 3.90 20.16 16.26
CA GLY A 178 3.55 20.65 17.60
C GLY A 178 4.76 21.07 18.43
N THR A 179 5.92 21.29 17.81
CA THR A 179 7.12 21.77 18.49
C THR A 179 7.43 23.24 18.21
N ASN A 180 6.89 23.83 17.13
CA ASN A 180 7.02 25.26 16.88
C ASN A 180 5.88 26.05 17.52
N ASP A 181 6.17 27.22 18.08
CA ASP A 181 5.15 28.10 18.67
C ASP A 181 4.14 28.62 17.62
N VAL A 182 4.58 28.76 16.35
CA VAL A 182 3.72 29.26 15.26
C VAL A 182 2.57 28.31 14.93
N GLU A 183 2.74 27.00 15.14
CA GLU A 183 1.73 25.97 14.89
C GLU A 183 0.52 26.11 15.84
N TYR A 184 0.71 26.79 16.98
CA TYR A 184 -0.35 27.09 17.95
C TYR A 184 -1.08 28.41 17.67
N LEU A 185 -0.83 29.07 16.53
CA LEU A 185 -1.55 30.29 16.14
C LEU A 185 -2.63 29.96 15.10
N THR A 186 -3.83 30.54 15.29
CA THR A 186 -4.80 30.62 14.18
C THR A 186 -4.29 31.63 13.15
N TRP A 187 -4.77 31.55 11.90
CA TRP A 187 -4.39 32.50 10.85
C TRP A 187 -4.61 33.96 11.25
N ASP A 188 -5.72 34.25 11.94
CA ASP A 188 -6.07 35.60 12.43
C ASP A 188 -5.17 36.08 13.58
N ASP A 189 -4.42 35.18 14.23
CA ASP A 189 -3.41 35.51 15.25
C ASP A 189 -1.99 35.71 14.68
N LEU A 190 -1.78 35.40 13.39
CA LEU A 190 -0.51 35.67 12.70
C LEU A 190 -0.32 37.17 12.47
N SER A 191 0.95 37.62 12.47
CA SER A 191 1.28 38.97 11.99
C SER A 191 1.10 39.09 10.47
N GLU A 192 0.93 40.31 9.95
CA GLU A 192 0.81 40.56 8.50
C GLU A 192 2.02 40.05 7.71
N GLU A 193 3.23 40.14 8.28
CA GLU A 193 4.44 39.58 7.68
C GLU A 193 4.43 38.04 7.68
N MET A 194 3.98 37.41 8.77
CA MET A 194 3.85 35.95 8.88
C MET A 194 2.79 35.38 7.91
N MET A 195 1.62 36.02 7.79
CA MET A 195 0.62 35.67 6.76
C MET A 195 1.22 35.76 5.35
N GLY A 196 2.07 36.76 5.09
CA GLY A 196 2.82 36.87 3.85
C GLY A 196 3.74 35.69 3.59
N TRP A 197 4.57 35.30 4.57
CA TRP A 197 5.51 34.19 4.41
C TRP A 197 4.82 32.82 4.33
N ALA A 198 3.74 32.62 5.11
CA ALA A 198 2.89 31.44 5.00
C ALA A 198 2.20 31.37 3.62
N GLY A 199 1.71 32.51 3.12
CA GLY A 199 1.17 32.62 1.76
C GLY A 199 2.18 32.30 0.66
N GLU A 200 3.43 32.73 0.79
CA GLU A 200 4.52 32.35 -0.14
C GLU A 200 4.90 30.87 -0.06
N LEU A 201 4.63 30.19 1.06
CA LEU A 201 4.71 28.73 1.20
C LEU A 201 3.46 27.99 0.69
N GLY A 202 2.41 28.72 0.24
CA GLY A 202 1.17 28.14 -0.29
C GLY A 202 0.05 27.96 0.73
N PHE A 203 0.19 28.49 1.95
CA PHE A 203 -0.90 28.50 2.92
C PHE A 203 -1.92 29.62 2.65
N ASP A 204 -3.19 29.31 2.86
CA ASP A 204 -4.25 30.27 3.10
C ASP A 204 -4.82 30.09 4.51
N GLN A 205 -5.80 30.91 4.89
CA GLN A 205 -6.44 30.81 6.20
C GLN A 205 -6.94 29.40 6.53
N ARG A 206 -7.60 28.72 5.59
CA ARG A 206 -8.17 27.39 5.83
C ARG A 206 -7.06 26.35 5.91
N SER A 207 -6.13 26.35 4.96
CA SER A 207 -5.07 25.35 4.93
C SER A 207 -4.09 25.52 6.09
N TRP A 208 -3.86 26.74 6.59
CA TRP A 208 -3.11 26.99 7.82
C TRP A 208 -3.82 26.42 9.06
N ASP A 209 -5.08 26.86 9.27
CA ASP A 209 -5.86 26.46 10.43
C ASP A 209 -6.08 24.95 10.50
N CYS A 210 -6.16 24.28 9.34
CA CYS A 210 -6.27 22.84 9.24
C CYS A 210 -4.92 22.12 9.38
N TRP A 211 -3.92 22.42 8.55
CA TRP A 211 -2.69 21.60 8.44
C TRP A 211 -1.56 21.97 9.39
N GLN A 212 -1.60 23.16 10.02
CA GLN A 212 -0.63 23.54 11.07
C GLN A 212 -1.27 23.50 12.45
N ASN A 213 -2.44 24.13 12.58
CA ASN A 213 -3.09 24.28 13.88
C ASN A 213 -4.04 23.12 14.24
N HIS A 214 -4.49 22.34 13.26
CA HIS A 214 -5.57 21.36 13.40
C HIS A 214 -6.81 21.92 14.13
N TYR A 215 -7.08 23.22 13.94
CA TYR A 215 -8.06 24.04 14.66
C TYR A 215 -7.91 24.08 16.20
N GLY A 216 -6.81 23.57 16.77
CA GLY A 216 -6.59 23.41 18.19
C GLY A 216 -6.59 24.71 19.02
N SER A 217 -6.36 25.85 18.37
CA SER A 217 -6.34 27.17 19.04
C SER A 217 -7.66 27.94 18.97
N TYR A 218 -8.66 27.41 18.26
CA TYR A 218 -10.02 27.96 18.28
C TYR A 218 -10.73 27.68 19.61
N ARG A 219 -11.72 28.51 19.93
CA ARG A 219 -12.63 28.24 21.06
C ARG A 219 -13.63 27.19 20.62
N TRP A 220 -14.06 26.31 21.52
CA TRP A 220 -15.09 25.30 21.25
C TRP A 220 -16.37 25.88 20.60
N ILE A 221 -16.78 27.09 21.01
CA ILE A 221 -17.95 27.78 20.45
C ILE A 221 -17.75 28.29 19.01
N ASP A 222 -16.52 28.40 18.54
CA ASP A 222 -16.18 28.85 17.18
C ASP A 222 -16.16 27.69 16.18
N LEU A 223 -15.83 26.46 16.62
CA LEU A 223 -15.81 25.25 15.79
C LEU A 223 -17.09 24.97 14.97
N PRO A 224 -18.32 25.25 15.45
CA PRO A 224 -19.55 25.11 14.64
C PRO A 224 -19.88 26.34 13.77
N THR A 225 -19.09 27.41 13.78
CA THR A 225 -19.37 28.60 12.96
C THR A 225 -19.21 28.32 11.47
N THR A 226 -19.92 29.08 10.63
CA THR A 226 -20.02 28.90 9.17
C THR A 226 -18.71 28.97 8.40
N HIS A 227 -17.62 29.42 9.04
CA HIS A 227 -16.30 29.53 8.42
C HIS A 227 -15.36 28.36 8.78
N ILE A 228 -15.68 27.60 9.83
CA ILE A 228 -14.83 26.55 10.40
C ILE A 228 -15.52 25.18 10.23
N GLN A 229 -16.70 25.01 10.82
CA GLN A 229 -17.55 23.81 10.67
C GLN A 229 -16.90 22.45 10.96
N VAL A 230 -15.97 22.36 11.93
CA VAL A 230 -15.29 21.10 12.28
C VAL A 230 -15.74 20.46 13.60
N TYR A 231 -16.69 21.09 14.31
CA TYR A 231 -17.22 20.62 15.60
C TYR A 231 -17.47 19.09 15.62
N GLN A 232 -18.16 18.57 14.61
CA GLN A 232 -18.59 17.18 14.55
C GLN A 232 -17.43 16.17 14.49
N PHE A 233 -16.25 16.57 14.00
CA PHE A 233 -15.10 15.69 13.93
C PHE A 233 -14.41 15.58 15.29
N PHE A 234 -14.34 16.68 16.05
CA PHE A 234 -13.91 16.65 17.45
C PHE A 234 -14.88 15.88 18.35
N ASP A 235 -16.19 16.00 18.11
CA ASP A 235 -17.24 15.25 18.81
C ASP A 235 -17.09 13.72 18.60
N VAL A 236 -16.81 13.29 17.36
CA VAL A 236 -16.49 11.88 17.03
C VAL A 236 -15.21 11.39 17.73
N LEU A 237 -14.19 12.23 17.81
CA LEU A 237 -12.94 11.95 18.54
C LEU A 237 -13.09 12.01 20.08
N GLY A 238 -14.30 12.23 20.59
CA GLY A 238 -14.61 12.23 22.02
C GLY A 238 -14.18 13.48 22.78
N TYR A 239 -13.88 14.59 22.09
CA TYR A 239 -13.72 15.89 22.74
C TYR A 239 -15.07 16.45 23.17
N ASP A 240 -15.11 17.14 24.31
CA ASP A 240 -16.25 17.95 24.73
C ASP A 240 -15.83 19.36 25.16
N ILE A 241 -16.81 20.24 25.40
CA ILE A 241 -16.58 21.61 25.86
C ILE A 241 -15.86 21.70 27.22
N ASN A 242 -15.99 20.70 28.09
CA ASN A 242 -15.38 20.73 29.41
C ASN A 242 -13.89 20.41 29.29
N TYR A 243 -13.55 19.35 28.56
CA TYR A 243 -12.18 18.98 28.29
C TYR A 243 -11.48 20.06 27.44
N TRP A 244 -12.09 20.57 26.36
CA TRP A 244 -11.48 21.59 25.48
C TRP A 244 -11.06 22.87 26.22
N ASN A 245 -11.83 23.28 27.24
CA ASN A 245 -11.53 24.45 28.06
C ASN A 245 -10.68 24.14 29.30
N GLY A 246 -10.29 22.88 29.52
CA GLY A 246 -9.55 22.44 30.71
C GLY A 246 -10.37 22.52 32.01
N TYR A 247 -11.68 22.26 31.94
CA TYR A 247 -12.57 22.17 33.11
C TYR A 247 -12.60 20.76 33.73
N THR A 248 -12.20 19.74 32.98
CA THR A 248 -12.10 18.36 33.44
C THR A 248 -10.77 17.74 33.02
N ASN A 249 -10.21 16.88 33.87
CA ASN A 249 -9.05 16.04 33.56
C ASN A 249 -9.49 14.70 32.91
N SER A 250 -10.65 14.68 32.28
CA SER A 250 -11.18 13.50 31.58
C SER A 250 -10.56 13.46 30.18
N THR A 251 -9.63 12.54 29.94
CA THR A 251 -9.07 12.33 28.60
C THR A 251 -10.18 12.09 27.57
N PRO A 252 -10.23 12.82 26.45
CA PRO A 252 -11.13 12.52 25.34
C PRO A 252 -10.75 11.13 24.82
N GLY A 253 -11.76 10.29 24.62
CA GLY A 253 -11.61 8.82 24.63
C GLY A 253 -10.43 8.30 23.82
N SER A 254 -10.53 8.40 22.51
CA SER A 254 -9.49 7.95 21.57
C SER A 254 -8.40 8.98 21.34
N ALA A 255 -8.75 10.28 21.29
CA ALA A 255 -7.88 11.33 20.78
C ALA A 255 -6.52 11.46 21.49
N GLU A 256 -6.47 11.25 22.81
CA GLU A 256 -5.21 11.31 23.55
C GLU A 256 -4.56 9.94 23.76
N THR A 257 -5.33 8.84 23.69
CA THR A 257 -4.90 7.51 24.16
C THR A 257 -4.55 6.51 23.06
N LEU A 258 -5.05 6.70 21.84
CA LEU A 258 -4.84 5.79 20.71
C LEU A 258 -3.86 6.36 19.69
N TYR A 259 -3.03 5.49 19.11
CA TYR A 259 -2.23 5.84 17.93
C TYR A 259 -3.12 5.88 16.69
N TRP A 260 -2.63 6.52 15.62
CA TRP A 260 -3.38 6.72 14.38
C TRP A 260 -4.04 5.45 13.85
N TYR A 261 -3.32 4.32 13.92
CA TYR A 261 -3.79 3.02 13.45
C TYR A 261 -4.66 2.23 14.43
N ASP A 262 -4.69 2.63 15.71
CA ASP A 262 -5.61 2.09 16.71
C ASP A 262 -6.98 2.79 16.66
N LEU A 263 -7.09 3.96 16.01
CA LEU A 263 -8.37 4.65 15.77
C LEU A 263 -9.30 3.78 14.93
N THR A 264 -10.60 3.79 15.25
CA THR A 264 -11.62 3.23 14.35
C THR A 264 -11.67 3.99 13.02
N LEU A 265 -12.25 3.39 11.98
CA LEU A 265 -12.40 4.02 10.66
C LEU A 265 -13.13 5.38 10.74
N GLU A 266 -14.14 5.50 11.61
CA GLU A 266 -14.91 6.74 11.80
C GLU A 266 -14.08 7.83 12.51
N GLU A 267 -13.34 7.46 13.56
CA GLU A 267 -12.43 8.36 14.27
C GLU A 267 -11.26 8.82 13.38
N ARG A 268 -10.65 7.90 12.63
CA ARG A 268 -9.55 8.24 11.70
C ARG A 268 -10.02 9.11 10.55
N TYR A 269 -11.23 8.88 10.04
CA TYR A 269 -11.87 9.76 9.08
C TYR A 269 -12.10 11.17 9.68
N ALA A 270 -12.56 11.27 10.93
CA ALA A 270 -12.71 12.54 11.62
C ALA A 270 -11.37 13.27 11.85
N ALA A 271 -10.33 12.55 12.27
CA ALA A 271 -8.96 13.08 12.41
C ALA A 271 -8.42 13.59 11.06
N ALA A 272 -8.60 12.82 9.99
CA ALA A 272 -8.24 13.23 8.63
C ALA A 272 -9.02 14.47 8.17
N GLN A 273 -10.31 14.62 8.50
CA GLN A 273 -11.07 15.84 8.20
C GLN A 273 -10.55 17.08 8.95
N LEU A 274 -9.92 16.89 10.10
CA LEU A 274 -9.16 17.89 10.86
C LEU A 274 -7.71 18.06 10.35
N CYS A 275 -7.42 17.53 9.16
CA CYS A 275 -6.11 17.51 8.51
C CYS A 275 -4.98 16.80 9.28
N PHE A 276 -5.29 16.02 10.32
CA PHE A 276 -4.31 15.10 10.87
C PHE A 276 -3.97 14.02 9.84
N VAL A 277 -2.68 13.72 9.73
CA VAL A 277 -2.16 12.45 9.22
C VAL A 277 -1.45 11.73 10.36
N ARG A 278 -1.06 10.47 10.16
CA ARG A 278 -0.31 9.67 11.15
C ARG A 278 0.80 10.47 11.84
N ARG A 279 1.70 11.07 11.05
CA ARG A 279 2.89 11.79 11.57
C ARG A 279 2.54 12.98 12.47
N SER A 280 1.47 13.71 12.20
CA SER A 280 0.98 14.80 13.06
C SER A 280 0.15 14.31 14.25
N TRP A 281 -0.41 13.11 14.18
CA TRP A 281 -1.26 12.53 15.25
C TRP A 281 -0.43 11.81 16.32
N ASP A 282 0.49 10.94 15.89
CA ASP A 282 1.36 10.16 16.78
C ASP A 282 2.49 11.04 17.37
N GLY A 283 2.84 12.15 16.71
CA GLY A 283 3.81 13.17 17.15
C GLY A 283 5.28 12.79 16.94
N GLU A 284 5.61 11.51 17.10
CA GLU A 284 6.87 10.89 16.66
C GLU A 284 6.55 9.67 15.78
N GLU A 285 7.53 9.21 14.98
CA GLU A 285 7.39 7.96 14.24
C GLU A 285 7.50 6.75 15.18
N ILE A 286 6.36 6.40 15.80
CA ILE A 286 6.22 5.19 16.58
C ILE A 286 6.14 4.02 15.60
N LEU A 287 7.31 3.49 15.26
CA LEU A 287 7.45 2.21 14.59
C LEU A 287 7.36 1.10 15.64
N TYR A 288 6.68 0.00 15.29
CA TYR A 288 6.75 -1.23 16.08
C TYR A 288 8.18 -1.84 15.95
N SER A 289 8.49 -2.88 16.74
CA SER A 289 9.86 -3.43 16.87
C SER A 289 10.57 -3.76 15.56
N ASP A 290 9.79 -4.00 14.51
CA ASP A 290 10.22 -4.49 13.22
C ASP A 290 10.21 -3.40 12.13
N MET A 291 10.14 -2.11 12.53
CA MET A 291 10.08 -0.90 11.68
C MET A 291 8.76 -0.64 10.93
N PHE A 292 7.67 -1.31 11.31
CA PHE A 292 6.38 -1.18 10.63
C PHE A 292 5.41 -0.18 11.30
N PRO A 293 4.46 0.38 10.54
CA PRO A 293 3.38 1.24 11.04
C PRO A 293 2.43 0.57 12.03
N ILE A 294 2.26 -0.75 11.93
CA ILE A 294 1.34 -1.57 12.72
C ILE A 294 1.95 -2.94 13.01
N ASN A 295 1.37 -3.69 13.95
CA ASN A 295 1.77 -5.07 14.22
C ASN A 295 1.52 -6.00 13.01
N LYS A 296 2.47 -6.92 12.77
CA LYS A 296 2.41 -7.94 11.72
C LYS A 296 1.46 -9.09 12.11
N PRO A 297 0.42 -9.43 11.31
CA PRO A 297 -0.48 -10.56 11.57
C PRO A 297 0.29 -11.88 11.68
N GLY A 298 0.07 -12.63 12.75
CA GLY A 298 0.85 -13.86 12.98
C GLY A 298 0.61 -14.98 11.96
N VAL A 299 -0.61 -15.10 11.42
CA VAL A 299 -1.02 -16.24 10.58
C VAL A 299 -0.59 -16.07 9.12
N ARG A 300 -0.67 -14.87 8.55
CA ARG A 300 -0.47 -14.64 7.10
C ARG A 300 0.89 -15.08 6.56
N PHE A 301 1.92 -15.04 7.41
CA PHE A 301 3.31 -15.33 7.06
C PHE A 301 3.72 -16.74 7.50
N VAL A 302 2.73 -17.61 7.74
CA VAL A 302 2.88 -19.05 7.92
C VAL A 302 2.54 -19.72 6.58
N GLU A 303 3.38 -20.67 6.17
CA GLU A 303 3.17 -21.47 4.96
C GLU A 303 1.83 -22.22 5.01
N TRP A 304 1.14 -22.34 3.87
CA TRP A 304 -0.17 -23.02 3.78
C TRP A 304 -0.19 -24.42 4.41
N SER A 305 0.88 -25.20 4.22
CA SER A 305 0.98 -26.56 4.78
C SER A 305 0.87 -26.56 6.31
N GLN A 306 1.45 -25.54 6.96
CA GLN A 306 1.55 -25.35 8.41
C GLN A 306 0.32 -24.68 9.05
N LEU A 307 -0.65 -24.21 8.26
CA LEU A 307 -1.91 -23.68 8.77
C LEU A 307 -2.79 -24.80 9.39
N SER A 308 -3.56 -24.48 10.43
CA SER A 308 -4.61 -25.37 10.93
C SER A 308 -5.75 -25.52 9.92
N ASP A 309 -6.58 -26.55 10.07
CA ASP A 309 -7.74 -26.77 9.18
C ASP A 309 -8.73 -25.60 9.26
N GLU A 310 -8.91 -24.98 10.44
CA GLU A 310 -9.76 -23.80 10.61
C GLU A 310 -9.17 -22.56 9.92
N GLN A 311 -7.84 -22.40 9.94
CA GLN A 311 -7.14 -21.33 9.22
C GLN A 311 -7.24 -21.52 7.71
N LYS A 312 -7.09 -22.76 7.21
CA LYS A 312 -7.31 -23.12 5.81
C LYS A 312 -8.75 -22.83 5.39
N GLU A 313 -9.76 -23.26 6.15
CA GLU A 313 -11.17 -22.95 5.87
C GLU A 313 -11.44 -21.44 5.82
N SER A 314 -10.78 -20.66 6.67
CA SER A 314 -10.89 -19.19 6.69
C SER A 314 -10.21 -18.55 5.48
N ALA A 315 -9.04 -19.04 5.08
CA ALA A 315 -8.36 -18.60 3.87
C ALA A 315 -9.13 -18.97 2.58
N GLU A 316 -9.73 -20.16 2.53
CA GLU A 316 -10.58 -20.60 1.40
C GLU A 316 -11.84 -19.74 1.25
N LYS A 317 -12.45 -19.25 2.36
CA LYS A 317 -13.56 -18.27 2.32
C LYS A 317 -13.17 -16.93 1.70
N LEU A 318 -11.89 -16.56 1.76
CA LEU A 318 -11.31 -15.38 1.10
C LEU A 318 -10.91 -15.67 -0.36
N GLY A 319 -11.00 -16.92 -0.81
CA GLY A 319 -10.58 -17.34 -2.16
C GLY A 319 -9.08 -17.65 -2.28
N TYR A 320 -8.38 -17.90 -1.17
CA TYR A 320 -7.02 -18.42 -1.23
C TYR A 320 -6.98 -19.92 -1.57
N GLU A 321 -6.03 -20.29 -2.41
CA GLU A 321 -5.52 -21.65 -2.59
C GLU A 321 -4.08 -21.70 -2.06
N ASN A 322 -3.50 -22.91 -1.91
CA ASN A 322 -2.12 -23.11 -1.43
C ASN A 322 -1.09 -22.15 -2.08
N VAL A 323 -1.06 -22.09 -3.41
CA VAL A 323 -0.12 -21.24 -4.16
C VAL A 323 -0.41 -19.75 -3.99
N THR A 324 -1.68 -19.33 -3.98
CA THR A 324 -2.04 -17.91 -3.87
C THR A 324 -1.95 -17.39 -2.43
N TRP A 325 -1.88 -18.29 -1.44
CA TRP A 325 -1.52 -17.95 -0.06
C TRP A 325 0.00 -17.83 0.09
N ASN A 326 0.75 -18.80 -0.41
CA ASN A 326 2.21 -18.83 -0.25
C ASN A 326 2.94 -17.71 -1.01
N VAL A 327 2.31 -17.07 -2.01
CA VAL A 327 2.89 -15.98 -2.81
C VAL A 327 2.03 -14.72 -2.75
N PHE A 328 2.61 -13.61 -2.33
CA PHE A 328 1.93 -12.31 -2.19
C PHE A 328 1.52 -11.70 -3.55
N GLY A 329 0.32 -11.10 -3.57
CA GLY A 329 -0.23 -10.42 -4.73
C GLY A 329 -0.64 -11.37 -5.86
N LEU A 330 -1.06 -12.59 -5.51
CA LEU A 330 -1.64 -13.57 -6.45
C LEU A 330 -3.13 -13.81 -6.22
N ALA A 331 -3.62 -13.67 -4.98
CA ALA A 331 -5.04 -13.86 -4.72
C ALA A 331 -5.80 -12.57 -5.04
N THR A 332 -6.82 -12.62 -5.90
CA THR A 332 -7.64 -11.45 -6.28
C THR A 332 -8.40 -10.77 -5.11
N VAL A 333 -8.31 -11.33 -3.90
CA VAL A 333 -8.77 -10.72 -2.66
C VAL A 333 -7.78 -9.67 -2.14
N GLU A 334 -6.47 -9.85 -2.37
CA GLU A 334 -5.39 -8.93 -1.99
C GLU A 334 -5.49 -7.60 -2.76
N ASP A 335 -6.02 -7.61 -3.99
CA ASP A 335 -6.30 -6.42 -4.81
C ASP A 335 -7.43 -5.51 -4.26
N ARG A 336 -8.08 -5.89 -3.14
CA ARG A 336 -9.25 -5.19 -2.57
C ARG A 336 -8.97 -4.63 -1.18
N ALA A 337 -9.27 -3.34 -0.99
CA ALA A 337 -9.38 -2.75 0.33
C ALA A 337 -10.47 -3.42 1.18
N TRP A 338 -10.32 -3.33 2.49
CA TRP A 338 -11.26 -3.82 3.50
C TRP A 338 -12.68 -3.36 3.24
N ASN A 339 -12.88 -2.09 2.88
CA ASN A 339 -14.22 -1.57 2.59
C ASN A 339 -14.89 -2.21 1.36
N LYS A 340 -14.14 -2.90 0.48
CA LYS A 340 -14.64 -3.66 -0.67
C LYS A 340 -14.80 -5.18 -0.40
N LEU A 341 -14.36 -5.67 0.76
CA LEU A 341 -14.66 -7.03 1.20
C LEU A 341 -16.12 -7.17 1.64
N THR A 342 -16.72 -8.32 1.31
CA THR A 342 -18.05 -8.73 1.80
C THR A 342 -18.01 -9.02 3.30
N THR A 343 -19.18 -9.08 3.95
CA THR A 343 -19.28 -9.42 5.38
C THR A 343 -18.67 -10.78 5.71
N GLN A 344 -18.80 -11.77 4.82
CA GLN A 344 -18.22 -13.10 5.01
C GLN A 344 -16.69 -13.09 4.88
N GLU A 345 -16.15 -12.36 3.91
CA GLU A 345 -14.71 -12.17 3.74
C GLU A 345 -14.10 -11.44 4.95
N LYS A 346 -14.75 -10.38 5.44
CA LYS A 346 -14.30 -9.68 6.66
C LYS A 346 -14.23 -10.59 7.87
N GLN A 347 -15.28 -11.39 8.11
CA GLN A 347 -15.29 -12.35 9.22
C GLN A 347 -14.15 -13.38 9.07
N ALA A 348 -13.93 -13.90 7.85
CA ALA A 348 -12.85 -14.86 7.59
C ALA A 348 -11.45 -14.23 7.76
N ALA A 349 -11.29 -12.94 7.41
CA ALA A 349 -10.06 -12.19 7.67
C ALA A 349 -9.86 -11.92 9.17
N GLU A 350 -10.92 -11.62 9.93
CA GLU A 350 -10.91 -11.53 11.40
C GLU A 350 -10.52 -12.87 12.05
N GLU A 351 -11.02 -13.99 11.54
CA GLU A 351 -10.65 -15.35 11.96
C GLU A 351 -9.15 -15.65 11.72
N LEU A 352 -8.50 -14.98 10.75
CA LEU A 352 -7.06 -15.03 10.48
C LEU A 352 -6.24 -13.95 11.22
N GLY A 353 -6.86 -13.13 12.04
CA GLY A 353 -6.21 -12.08 12.83
C GLY A 353 -6.00 -10.74 12.09
N PHE A 354 -6.65 -10.54 10.95
CA PHE A 354 -6.75 -9.22 10.33
C PHE A 354 -7.88 -8.39 10.93
N TYR A 355 -7.78 -7.08 10.75
CA TYR A 355 -8.81 -6.09 10.98
C TYR A 355 -8.62 -4.99 9.94
N ASP A 356 -9.62 -4.12 9.77
CA ASP A 356 -9.67 -2.97 8.83
C ASP A 356 -8.31 -2.56 8.22
N ILE A 357 -7.51 -1.79 8.94
CA ILE A 357 -6.24 -1.30 8.41
C ILE A 357 -5.12 -2.33 8.37
N ALA A 358 -5.18 -3.40 9.17
CA ALA A 358 -4.20 -4.48 9.05
C ALA A 358 -4.36 -5.25 7.74
N TRP A 359 -5.58 -5.38 7.23
CA TRP A 359 -5.81 -5.89 5.88
C TRP A 359 -5.24 -4.92 4.84
N ASP A 360 -5.65 -3.66 4.91
CA ASP A 360 -5.28 -2.66 3.90
C ASP A 360 -3.76 -2.42 3.83
N CYS A 361 -3.07 -2.48 4.96
CA CYS A 361 -1.61 -2.37 5.00
C CYS A 361 -0.93 -3.69 4.59
N TRP A 362 -1.25 -4.84 5.20
CA TRP A 362 -0.46 -6.07 5.00
C TRP A 362 -0.84 -6.91 3.78
N GLN A 363 -2.01 -6.71 3.17
CA GLN A 363 -2.48 -7.48 2.01
C GLN A 363 -2.62 -6.61 0.78
N ASN A 364 -3.32 -5.48 0.91
CA ASN A 364 -3.52 -4.57 -0.21
C ASN A 364 -2.39 -3.56 -0.39
N HIS A 365 -1.55 -3.35 0.64
CA HIS A 365 -0.56 -2.26 0.72
C HIS A 365 -1.13 -0.86 0.40
N PHE A 366 -2.45 -0.68 0.50
CA PHE A 366 -3.23 0.47 0.01
C PHE A 366 -3.29 0.64 -1.52
N GLU A 367 -2.88 -0.34 -2.33
CA GLU A 367 -2.88 -0.29 -3.80
C GLU A 367 -4.28 -0.05 -4.41
N SER A 368 -5.37 -0.38 -3.71
CA SER A 368 -6.74 -0.15 -4.20
C SER A 368 -7.34 1.21 -3.82
N TYR A 369 -6.59 2.05 -3.10
CA TYR A 369 -7.01 3.39 -2.73
C TYR A 369 -6.91 4.33 -3.95
N SER A 370 -7.81 5.31 -4.06
CA SER A 370 -7.57 6.40 -5.03
C SER A 370 -6.43 7.29 -4.52
N TRP A 371 -5.76 8.03 -5.42
CA TRP A 371 -4.74 9.01 -5.00
C TRP A 371 -5.30 10.04 -4.00
N TYR A 372 -6.58 10.41 -4.15
CA TYR A 372 -7.30 11.24 -3.18
C TYR A 372 -7.43 10.57 -1.80
N ASP A 373 -7.75 9.28 -1.74
CA ASP A 373 -7.81 8.54 -0.46
C ASP A 373 -6.41 8.44 0.18
N LEU A 374 -5.37 8.19 -0.62
CA LEU A 374 -3.98 8.19 -0.15
C LEU A 374 -3.59 9.55 0.44
N GLN A 375 -3.88 10.66 -0.25
CA GLN A 375 -3.68 12.03 0.27
C GLN A 375 -4.52 12.31 1.51
N PHE A 376 -5.75 11.81 1.55
CA PHE A 376 -6.67 12.02 2.66
C PHE A 376 -6.14 11.40 3.95
N TYR A 377 -5.54 10.21 3.88
CA TYR A 377 -4.93 9.53 5.04
C TYR A 377 -3.42 9.81 5.21
N GLY A 378 -2.78 10.52 4.27
CA GLY A 378 -1.36 10.86 4.29
C GLY A 378 -0.42 9.70 3.90
N LEU A 379 -0.91 8.72 3.14
CA LEU A 379 -0.16 7.55 2.66
C LEU A 379 0.60 7.84 1.36
N ASP A 380 0.10 8.78 0.56
CA ASP A 380 0.67 9.19 -0.72
C ASP A 380 2.09 9.74 -0.59
N MET A 381 2.48 10.27 0.58
CA MET A 381 3.85 10.76 0.81
C MET A 381 4.88 9.62 0.77
N HIS A 382 4.50 8.42 1.20
CA HIS A 382 5.34 7.23 1.14
C HIS A 382 5.42 6.68 -0.30
N TYR A 383 4.29 6.68 -1.01
CA TYR A 383 4.27 6.37 -2.45
C TYR A 383 5.07 7.40 -3.29
N SER A 384 5.02 8.68 -2.92
CA SER A 384 5.80 9.75 -3.55
C SER A 384 7.31 9.58 -3.33
N ALA A 385 7.73 9.09 -2.16
CA ALA A 385 9.12 8.73 -1.88
C ALA A 385 9.58 7.48 -2.67
N LEU A 386 8.65 6.60 -3.04
CA LEU A 386 8.85 5.53 -4.02
C LEU A 386 8.77 6.02 -5.48
N GLY A 387 8.54 7.31 -5.72
CA GLY A 387 8.51 7.95 -7.03
C GLY A 387 7.14 8.00 -7.73
N TRP A 388 6.07 7.55 -7.07
CA TRP A 388 4.72 7.65 -7.62
C TRP A 388 4.20 9.09 -7.57
N ASP A 389 3.26 9.39 -8.46
CA ASP A 389 2.45 10.60 -8.46
C ASP A 389 1.01 10.26 -8.88
N GLU A 390 0.10 11.24 -8.81
CA GLU A 390 -1.31 11.04 -9.22
C GLU A 390 -1.43 10.53 -10.67
N SER A 391 -0.51 10.92 -11.56
CA SER A 391 -0.55 10.56 -12.97
C SER A 391 -0.23 9.08 -13.17
N SER A 392 0.88 8.62 -12.61
CA SER A 392 1.34 7.23 -12.65
C SER A 392 0.41 6.30 -11.85
N TRP A 393 -0.07 6.74 -10.69
CA TRP A 393 -1.04 5.99 -9.87
C TRP A 393 -2.33 5.68 -10.64
N ASN A 394 -2.87 6.68 -11.35
CA ASN A 394 -4.05 6.52 -12.18
C ASN A 394 -3.76 5.88 -13.56
N GLY A 395 -2.53 5.43 -13.83
CA GLY A 395 -2.13 4.79 -15.08
C GLY A 395 -2.09 5.72 -16.30
N ASN A 396 -2.00 7.04 -16.10
CA ASN A 396 -1.88 8.04 -17.18
C ASN A 396 -0.44 8.19 -17.69
N THR A 397 0.54 7.78 -16.88
CA THR A 397 1.98 7.73 -17.20
C THR A 397 2.58 6.43 -16.70
N ASP A 398 3.78 6.10 -17.16
CA ASP A 398 4.50 4.89 -16.73
C ASP A 398 4.70 4.87 -15.20
N PRO A 399 4.67 3.69 -14.56
CA PRO A 399 4.96 3.55 -13.13
C PRO A 399 6.42 3.90 -12.81
N PRO A 400 6.74 4.29 -11.58
CA PRO A 400 8.11 4.63 -11.19
C PRO A 400 9.04 3.42 -11.25
N SER A 401 10.33 3.69 -11.46
CA SER A 401 11.36 2.65 -11.58
C SER A 401 11.53 1.78 -10.33
N SER A 402 11.02 2.21 -9.18
CA SER A 402 10.95 1.41 -7.95
C SER A 402 10.18 0.10 -8.15
N VAL A 403 9.07 0.13 -8.89
CA VAL A 403 8.19 -1.03 -9.14
C VAL A 403 8.91 -2.19 -9.84
N GLY A 404 9.96 -1.90 -10.62
CA GLY A 404 10.81 -2.89 -11.30
C GLY A 404 12.01 -3.37 -10.48
N LYS A 405 12.25 -2.83 -9.28
CA LYS A 405 13.40 -3.19 -8.43
C LYS A 405 13.03 -4.30 -7.46
N TYR A 406 13.96 -5.24 -7.28
CA TYR A 406 13.99 -6.08 -6.07
C TYR A 406 14.31 -5.23 -4.82
N TRP A 407 13.90 -5.69 -3.64
CA TRP A 407 14.07 -5.02 -2.34
C TRP A 407 15.51 -4.60 -2.03
N ASP A 408 16.49 -5.43 -2.41
CA ASP A 408 17.91 -5.17 -2.21
C ASP A 408 18.47 -4.09 -3.16
N LEU A 409 17.72 -3.76 -4.23
CA LEU A 409 18.06 -2.70 -5.20
C LEU A 409 17.38 -1.36 -4.86
N LEU A 410 16.43 -1.35 -3.90
CA LEU A 410 15.92 -0.13 -3.30
C LEU A 410 17.05 0.59 -2.53
N ASN A 411 16.99 1.92 -2.48
CA ASN A 411 17.81 2.68 -1.53
C ASN A 411 17.16 2.72 -0.13
N ASP A 412 17.86 3.26 0.87
CA ASP A 412 17.37 3.27 2.25
C ASP A 412 16.06 4.05 2.42
N VAL A 413 15.89 5.18 1.73
CA VAL A 413 14.66 5.99 1.76
C VAL A 413 13.50 5.26 1.05
N GLU A 414 13.78 4.55 -0.04
CA GLU A 414 12.78 3.69 -0.70
C GLU A 414 12.31 2.58 0.25
N ARG A 415 13.23 1.85 0.92
CA ARG A 415 12.86 0.81 1.90
C ARG A 415 12.11 1.35 3.10
N GLU A 416 12.54 2.47 3.66
CA GLU A 416 11.88 3.12 4.79
C GLU A 416 10.41 3.46 4.46
N ASN A 417 10.16 4.06 3.29
CA ASN A 417 8.81 4.38 2.87
C ASN A 417 8.00 3.16 2.42
N ALA A 418 8.64 2.11 1.89
CA ALA A 418 8.00 0.83 1.63
C ALA A 418 7.53 0.16 2.95
N ASN A 419 8.36 0.16 4.01
CA ASN A 419 7.97 -0.32 5.35
C ASN A 419 6.75 0.46 5.89
N MET A 420 6.66 1.77 5.63
CA MET A 420 5.53 2.61 6.05
C MET A 420 4.20 2.27 5.32
N LEU A 421 4.28 1.52 4.22
CA LEU A 421 3.17 0.91 3.49
C LEU A 421 3.04 -0.61 3.78
N CYS A 422 3.66 -1.09 4.87
CA CYS A 422 3.76 -2.50 5.28
C CYS A 422 4.45 -3.45 4.29
N TYR A 423 5.09 -2.96 3.22
CA TYR A 423 5.96 -3.82 2.42
C TYR A 423 7.21 -4.19 3.22
N PHE A 424 7.66 -5.41 3.01
CA PHE A 424 8.96 -5.92 3.45
C PHE A 424 9.49 -6.84 2.34
N ARG A 425 10.74 -7.27 2.43
CA ARG A 425 11.43 -8.03 1.36
C ARG A 425 10.53 -9.08 0.68
N ASP A 426 9.91 -9.97 1.46
CA ASP A 426 9.18 -11.11 0.92
C ASP A 426 7.83 -10.73 0.26
N SER A 427 7.15 -9.67 0.74
CA SER A 427 5.93 -9.16 0.09
C SER A 427 6.25 -8.31 -1.14
N TRP A 428 7.30 -7.48 -1.07
CA TRP A 428 7.77 -6.66 -2.18
C TRP A 428 8.29 -7.51 -3.35
N ASP A 429 9.21 -8.44 -3.07
CA ASP A 429 9.79 -9.34 -4.07
C ASP A 429 8.81 -10.45 -4.50
N ARG A 430 7.61 -10.52 -3.89
CA ARG A 430 6.60 -11.60 -4.09
C ARG A 430 7.23 -12.99 -3.96
N ALA A 431 7.93 -13.19 -2.84
CA ALA A 431 8.57 -14.46 -2.52
C ALA A 431 7.53 -15.56 -2.29
N ASP A 432 7.91 -16.79 -2.62
CA ASP A 432 7.15 -18.00 -2.30
C ASP A 432 7.56 -18.50 -0.91
N MET A 433 6.61 -18.59 0.00
CA MET A 433 6.82 -19.15 1.34
C MET A 433 7.05 -20.67 1.33
N THR A 434 6.79 -21.36 0.20
CA THR A 434 7.05 -22.79 0.05
C THR A 434 8.55 -23.07 0.10
N PRO A 435 9.03 -24.00 0.96
CA PRO A 435 10.44 -24.38 1.01
C PRO A 435 10.98 -24.85 -0.35
N ASN A 436 12.03 -24.21 -0.84
CA ASN A 436 12.70 -24.58 -2.08
C ASN A 436 14.07 -25.19 -1.80
N ASN A 437 14.12 -26.51 -1.70
CA ASN A 437 15.35 -27.29 -1.52
C ASN A 437 16.07 -27.64 -2.85
N GLY A 438 15.60 -27.08 -3.97
CA GLY A 438 16.20 -27.29 -5.29
C GLY A 438 17.50 -26.48 -5.47
N PRO A 439 18.25 -26.73 -6.56
CA PRO A 439 19.41 -25.91 -6.94
C PRO A 439 19.03 -24.56 -7.58
N PHE A 440 17.73 -24.32 -7.78
CA PHE A 440 17.16 -23.14 -8.41
C PHE A 440 16.75 -22.09 -7.36
N PRO A 441 16.67 -20.79 -7.69
CA PRO A 441 16.17 -19.77 -6.75
C PRO A 441 14.68 -19.93 -6.46
N PHE A 442 13.90 -20.50 -7.39
CA PHE A 442 12.46 -20.73 -7.25
C PHE A 442 12.08 -22.19 -7.50
N ARG A 443 10.93 -22.61 -6.98
CA ARG A 443 10.39 -23.97 -7.20
C ARG A 443 10.25 -24.25 -8.69
N LEU A 444 10.60 -25.47 -9.10
CA LEU A 444 10.53 -25.90 -10.50
C LEU A 444 9.04 -26.08 -10.88
N PRO A 445 8.52 -25.38 -11.92
CA PRO A 445 7.14 -25.56 -12.37
C PRO A 445 7.02 -26.87 -13.15
N SER A 446 6.98 -28.02 -12.44
CA SER A 446 7.23 -29.34 -13.03
C SER A 446 6.26 -29.74 -14.14
N LYS A 447 5.02 -29.22 -14.11
CA LYS A 447 4.07 -29.35 -15.23
C LYS A 447 4.69 -28.89 -16.56
N ARG A 448 5.42 -27.77 -16.61
CA ARG A 448 6.08 -27.25 -17.83
C ARG A 448 7.05 -28.25 -18.45
N TYR A 449 7.65 -29.11 -17.64
CA TYR A 449 8.64 -30.11 -18.04
C TYR A 449 8.04 -31.53 -18.17
N THR A 450 6.73 -31.66 -17.97
CA THR A 450 5.95 -32.84 -18.38
C THR A 450 5.63 -32.74 -19.87
N LYS A 451 5.81 -33.82 -20.64
CA LYS A 451 5.53 -33.80 -22.09
C LYS A 451 4.07 -33.49 -22.36
N TRP A 452 3.78 -32.83 -23.48
CA TRP A 452 2.44 -32.45 -23.88
C TRP A 452 1.46 -33.63 -23.81
N THR A 453 1.86 -34.82 -24.28
CA THR A 453 1.03 -36.04 -24.28
C THR A 453 0.72 -36.60 -22.89
N GLU A 454 1.57 -36.31 -21.90
CA GLU A 454 1.50 -36.84 -20.53
C GLU A 454 0.68 -35.93 -19.60
N LEU A 455 0.55 -34.64 -19.94
CA LEU A 455 -0.29 -33.69 -19.20
C LEU A 455 -1.77 -34.15 -19.06
N PRO A 456 -2.45 -33.77 -17.96
CA PRO A 456 -3.90 -33.87 -17.87
C PRO A 456 -4.60 -33.07 -18.99
N ASN A 457 -5.73 -33.58 -19.50
CA ASN A 457 -6.54 -32.89 -20.53
C ASN A 457 -6.88 -31.44 -20.14
N ALA A 458 -7.16 -31.20 -18.86
CA ALA A 458 -7.47 -29.85 -18.36
C ALA A 458 -6.28 -28.91 -18.55
N ASP A 459 -5.07 -29.33 -18.15
CA ASP A 459 -3.87 -28.48 -18.20
C ASP A 459 -3.40 -28.23 -19.63
N ARG A 460 -3.50 -29.23 -20.54
CA ARG A 460 -3.35 -29.00 -21.99
C ARG A 460 -4.32 -27.92 -22.50
N GLN A 461 -5.59 -27.97 -22.10
CA GLN A 461 -6.59 -27.02 -22.56
C GLN A 461 -6.28 -25.60 -22.06
N ARG A 462 -5.80 -25.44 -20.82
CA ARG A 462 -5.32 -24.14 -20.30
C ARG A 462 -4.15 -23.61 -21.10
N ALA A 463 -3.12 -24.44 -21.30
CA ALA A 463 -1.93 -24.08 -22.04
C ALA A 463 -2.26 -23.66 -23.48
N TYR A 464 -3.18 -24.37 -24.15
CA TYR A 464 -3.66 -24.06 -25.50
C TYR A 464 -4.52 -22.81 -25.57
N ASP A 465 -5.65 -22.77 -24.85
CA ASP A 465 -6.65 -21.70 -24.98
C ASP A 465 -6.16 -20.36 -24.43
N SER A 466 -5.30 -20.38 -23.40
CA SER A 466 -5.00 -19.20 -22.58
C SER A 466 -3.54 -18.74 -22.67
N LEU A 467 -2.60 -19.64 -22.96
CA LEU A 467 -1.18 -19.32 -23.09
C LEU A 467 -0.64 -19.58 -24.52
N PHE A 468 -1.49 -19.98 -25.45
CA PHE A 468 -1.17 -20.20 -26.87
C PHE A 468 -0.12 -21.29 -27.15
N TYR A 469 0.09 -22.23 -26.23
CA TYR A 469 0.94 -23.40 -26.46
C TYR A 469 0.23 -24.46 -27.30
N ASP A 470 0.96 -25.10 -28.21
CA ASP A 470 0.58 -26.37 -28.81
C ASP A 470 1.61 -27.46 -28.47
N GLU A 471 1.41 -28.68 -28.98
CA GLU A 471 2.33 -29.80 -28.76
C GLU A 471 3.77 -29.48 -29.17
N CYS A 472 3.97 -28.70 -30.24
CA CYS A 472 5.29 -28.35 -30.76
C CYS A 472 5.96 -27.25 -29.94
N THR A 473 5.20 -26.24 -29.51
CA THR A 473 5.72 -25.09 -28.74
C THR A 473 5.77 -25.36 -27.23
N TRP A 474 5.11 -26.42 -26.75
CA TRP A 474 5.26 -26.92 -25.39
C TRP A 474 6.51 -27.80 -25.26
N ASP A 475 6.64 -28.86 -26.06
CA ASP A 475 7.76 -29.82 -25.93
C ASP A 475 9.11 -29.25 -26.42
N VAL A 476 9.12 -28.07 -27.05
CA VAL A 476 10.34 -27.31 -27.40
C VAL A 476 10.36 -26.00 -26.61
N TYR A 477 11.36 -25.80 -25.77
CA TYR A 477 11.48 -24.61 -24.92
C TYR A 477 11.95 -23.37 -25.69
N GLY A 478 11.40 -22.19 -25.37
CA GLY A 478 11.83 -20.89 -25.90
C GLY A 478 11.31 -20.54 -27.29
N VAL A 479 10.33 -21.30 -27.82
CA VAL A 479 9.76 -21.07 -29.17
C VAL A 479 8.30 -20.63 -29.17
N ALA A 480 7.63 -20.60 -28.01
CA ALA A 480 6.27 -20.07 -27.90
C ALA A 480 6.28 -18.55 -27.80
N ASP A 481 5.39 -17.85 -28.54
CA ASP A 481 5.25 -16.38 -28.48
C ASP A 481 4.95 -15.85 -27.05
N ILE A 482 4.42 -16.70 -26.17
CA ILE A 482 4.15 -16.34 -24.76
C ILE A 482 5.46 -16.26 -23.93
N GLU A 483 6.46 -17.07 -24.26
CA GLU A 483 7.76 -17.14 -23.56
C GLU A 483 8.65 -15.93 -23.86
N SER A 484 8.30 -15.12 -24.87
CA SER A 484 8.91 -13.82 -25.11
C SER A 484 8.31 -12.69 -24.27
N ARG A 485 7.44 -12.98 -23.30
CA ARG A 485 6.81 -11.99 -22.40
C ARG A 485 7.19 -12.26 -20.95
N GLU A 486 7.73 -11.26 -20.26
CA GLU A 486 7.82 -11.27 -18.79
C GLU A 486 6.43 -11.26 -18.14
N TRP A 487 6.36 -11.67 -16.87
CA TRP A 487 5.12 -11.80 -16.12
C TRP A 487 4.28 -10.53 -16.12
N ARG A 488 4.87 -9.34 -15.96
CA ARG A 488 4.09 -8.08 -15.93
C ARG A 488 3.29 -7.87 -17.23
N ASN A 489 3.81 -8.33 -18.37
CA ASN A 489 3.21 -8.19 -19.70
C ASN A 489 2.17 -9.28 -20.04
N LEU A 490 1.93 -10.23 -19.13
CA LEU A 490 0.79 -11.15 -19.21
C LEU A 490 -0.52 -10.45 -18.75
N THR A 491 -1.62 -10.73 -19.44
CA THR A 491 -2.97 -10.35 -18.99
C THR A 491 -3.32 -11.03 -17.67
N ALA A 492 -4.31 -10.49 -16.93
CA ALA A 492 -4.79 -11.11 -15.70
C ALA A 492 -5.28 -12.57 -15.91
N TRP A 493 -5.85 -12.87 -17.08
CA TRP A 493 -6.27 -14.22 -17.44
C TRP A 493 -5.08 -15.15 -17.70
N GLU A 494 -4.08 -14.72 -18.49
CA GLU A 494 -2.84 -15.46 -18.73
C GLU A 494 -2.12 -15.76 -17.40
N LYS A 495 -1.97 -14.76 -16.50
CA LYS A 495 -1.37 -14.93 -15.16
C LYS A 495 -2.07 -16.02 -14.36
N MET A 496 -3.40 -15.95 -14.26
CA MET A 496 -4.20 -16.90 -13.49
C MET A 496 -4.11 -18.34 -14.04
N GLU A 497 -4.12 -18.52 -15.37
CA GLU A 497 -3.97 -19.87 -15.96
C GLU A 497 -2.51 -20.37 -15.91
N ALA A 498 -1.51 -19.49 -15.95
CA ALA A 498 -0.11 -19.83 -15.70
C ALA A 498 0.10 -20.30 -14.25
N THR A 499 -0.53 -19.67 -13.25
CA THR A 499 -0.51 -20.13 -11.85
C THR A 499 -1.11 -21.51 -11.66
N LYS A 500 -2.15 -21.88 -12.42
CA LYS A 500 -2.69 -23.26 -12.44
C LYS A 500 -1.73 -24.29 -13.07
N LEU A 501 -0.73 -23.82 -13.82
CA LEU A 501 0.39 -24.62 -14.34
C LEU A 501 1.64 -24.58 -13.43
N GLY A 502 1.56 -23.93 -12.27
CA GLY A 502 2.67 -23.83 -11.29
C GLY A 502 3.59 -22.62 -11.48
N PHE A 503 3.22 -21.66 -12.35
CA PHE A 503 3.99 -20.43 -12.53
C PHE A 503 3.53 -19.31 -11.60
N ILE A 504 4.52 -18.68 -10.97
CA ILE A 504 4.38 -17.48 -10.14
C ILE A 504 5.29 -16.40 -10.75
N PRO A 505 5.23 -15.12 -10.36
CA PRO A 505 5.88 -14.03 -11.10
C PRO A 505 7.37 -14.28 -11.34
N ASN A 506 8.07 -14.65 -10.28
CA ASN A 506 9.50 -14.95 -10.30
C ASN A 506 9.83 -16.26 -11.03
N SER A 507 9.02 -17.32 -10.87
CA SER A 507 9.29 -18.59 -11.56
C SER A 507 8.99 -18.52 -13.06
N TRP A 508 8.04 -17.68 -13.49
CA TRP A 508 7.82 -17.39 -14.91
C TRP A 508 9.00 -16.64 -15.51
N ASP A 509 9.39 -15.51 -14.92
CA ASP A 509 10.49 -14.69 -15.44
C ASP A 509 11.80 -15.50 -15.49
N CYS A 510 12.05 -16.34 -14.49
CA CYS A 510 13.22 -17.20 -14.43
C CYS A 510 13.14 -18.41 -15.40
N PHE A 511 12.10 -19.26 -15.33
CA PHE A 511 12.04 -20.51 -16.11
C PHE A 511 11.49 -20.39 -17.54
N GLN A 512 10.74 -19.34 -17.88
CA GLN A 512 10.21 -19.14 -19.25
C GLN A 512 11.00 -18.11 -20.04
N THR A 513 11.33 -16.97 -19.41
CA THR A 513 12.04 -15.90 -20.11
C THR A 513 13.55 -15.90 -19.86
N HIS A 514 14.05 -16.63 -18.86
CA HIS A 514 15.44 -16.53 -18.37
C HIS A 514 15.87 -15.08 -18.10
N TYR A 515 14.93 -14.29 -17.57
CA TYR A 515 14.96 -12.84 -17.41
C TYR A 515 15.21 -12.02 -18.70
N LEU A 516 15.30 -12.62 -19.90
CA LEU A 516 15.75 -11.96 -21.14
C LEU A 516 14.90 -10.73 -21.55
N GLN A 517 13.70 -10.60 -21.00
CA GLN A 517 12.78 -9.47 -21.20
C GLN A 517 12.94 -8.33 -20.18
N LYS A 518 13.74 -8.51 -19.12
CA LYS A 518 14.09 -7.47 -18.13
C LYS A 518 15.30 -6.66 -18.56
N ASP A 519 15.32 -5.40 -18.17
CA ASP A 519 16.54 -4.59 -18.21
C ASP A 519 17.54 -5.06 -17.14
N TRP A 520 18.84 -4.93 -17.40
CA TRP A 520 19.89 -5.40 -16.48
C TRP A 520 19.75 -4.84 -15.06
N ASN A 521 19.22 -3.62 -14.91
CA ASN A 521 19.03 -2.98 -13.61
C ASN A 521 17.72 -3.38 -12.89
N GLU A 522 16.80 -4.07 -13.56
CA GLU A 522 15.63 -4.74 -12.95
C GLU A 522 16.00 -6.13 -12.39
N ILE A 523 17.17 -6.68 -12.79
CA ILE A 523 17.61 -8.02 -12.37
C ILE A 523 18.31 -7.95 -11.00
N ASN A 524 17.88 -8.83 -10.07
CA ASN A 524 18.47 -8.96 -8.74
C ASN A 524 20.01 -9.10 -8.82
N TRP A 525 20.74 -8.48 -7.91
CA TRP A 525 22.21 -8.45 -7.97
C TRP A 525 22.87 -9.84 -7.84
N HIS A 526 22.24 -10.77 -7.10
CA HIS A 526 22.70 -12.16 -7.00
C HIS A 526 22.59 -12.88 -8.36
N ILE A 527 21.46 -12.67 -9.05
CA ILE A 527 21.19 -13.21 -10.39
C ILE A 527 22.20 -12.61 -11.39
N ARG A 528 22.52 -11.30 -11.28
CA ARG A 528 23.55 -10.65 -12.10
C ARG A 528 24.97 -11.17 -11.84
N ASP A 529 25.34 -11.51 -10.61
CA ASP A 529 26.64 -12.14 -10.33
C ASP A 529 26.74 -13.51 -11.04
N SER A 530 25.68 -14.32 -10.96
CA SER A 530 25.56 -15.58 -11.70
C SER A 530 25.61 -15.37 -13.23
N MET A 531 24.87 -14.41 -13.78
CA MET A 531 24.98 -14.04 -15.19
C MET A 531 26.41 -13.63 -15.58
N SER A 532 27.11 -12.92 -14.70
CA SER A 532 28.51 -12.51 -14.89
C SER A 532 29.48 -13.71 -14.89
N VAL A 533 29.18 -14.78 -14.15
CA VAL A 533 29.93 -16.05 -14.23
C VAL A 533 29.79 -16.70 -15.60
N LEU A 534 28.62 -16.59 -16.23
CA LEU A 534 28.37 -17.04 -17.59
C LEU A 534 28.92 -16.09 -18.68
N GLY A 535 29.49 -14.95 -18.29
CA GLY A 535 30.09 -13.98 -19.20
C GLY A 535 29.15 -12.89 -19.73
N TRP A 536 27.96 -12.72 -19.13
CA TRP A 536 27.12 -11.54 -19.37
C TRP A 536 27.62 -10.33 -18.59
N ASP A 537 27.31 -9.15 -19.11
CA ASP A 537 27.43 -7.85 -18.47
C ASP A 537 26.33 -6.91 -18.99
N ASP A 538 26.24 -5.69 -18.47
CA ASP A 538 25.22 -4.69 -18.85
C ASP A 538 25.22 -4.41 -20.37
N GLU A 539 26.41 -4.33 -20.99
CA GLU A 539 26.55 -4.03 -22.42
C GLU A 539 26.14 -5.21 -23.30
N SER A 540 26.60 -6.43 -23.00
CA SER A 540 26.21 -7.63 -23.73
C SER A 540 24.73 -7.97 -23.52
N TRP A 541 24.19 -7.78 -22.32
CA TRP A 541 22.77 -7.98 -22.02
C TRP A 541 21.87 -7.01 -22.78
N GLY A 542 22.19 -5.71 -22.74
CA GLY A 542 21.44 -4.67 -23.47
C GLY A 542 21.50 -4.86 -24.99
N ASN A 543 22.66 -5.27 -25.52
CA ASN A 543 22.81 -5.56 -26.95
C ASN A 543 22.31 -6.96 -27.37
N LYS A 544 21.87 -7.81 -26.42
CA LYS A 544 21.53 -9.23 -26.62
C LYS A 544 22.67 -10.03 -27.30
N THR A 545 23.92 -9.69 -26.98
CA THR A 545 25.14 -10.37 -27.44
C THR A 545 25.40 -11.58 -26.57
N MET A 546 25.06 -12.77 -27.05
CA MET A 546 25.18 -14.01 -26.29
C MET A 546 26.65 -14.37 -25.96
N PRO A 547 27.02 -14.67 -24.70
CA PRO A 547 28.38 -15.04 -24.30
C PRO A 547 28.84 -16.39 -24.87
N ASP A 548 30.17 -16.58 -24.96
CA ASP A 548 30.80 -17.82 -25.44
C ASP A 548 30.34 -19.08 -24.69
N SER A 549 30.00 -18.96 -23.40
CA SER A 549 29.53 -20.09 -22.56
C SER A 549 28.31 -20.79 -23.14
N TYR A 550 27.39 -20.05 -23.77
CA TYR A 550 26.18 -20.58 -24.42
C TYR A 550 26.47 -21.37 -25.70
N SER A 551 27.70 -21.34 -26.21
CA SER A 551 28.15 -22.19 -27.32
C SER A 551 28.65 -23.57 -26.86
N ASN A 552 28.87 -23.75 -25.55
CA ASN A 552 29.27 -25.03 -24.95
C ASN A 552 28.03 -25.88 -24.66
N LYS A 553 28.17 -27.21 -24.76
CA LYS A 553 27.16 -28.14 -24.23
C LYS A 553 27.09 -28.05 -22.71
N TRP A 554 25.98 -28.51 -22.12
CA TRP A 554 25.82 -28.51 -20.66
C TRP A 554 26.95 -29.25 -19.92
N GLU A 555 27.44 -30.37 -20.47
CA GLU A 555 28.51 -31.19 -19.91
C GLU A 555 29.91 -30.58 -20.10
N GLU A 556 30.04 -29.57 -20.95
CA GLU A 556 31.28 -28.82 -21.22
C GLU A 556 31.41 -27.58 -20.31
N LEU A 557 30.32 -27.14 -19.68
CA LEU A 557 30.33 -26.11 -18.64
C LEU A 557 31.10 -26.57 -17.40
N SER A 558 31.85 -25.67 -16.78
CA SER A 558 32.42 -25.93 -15.45
C SER A 558 31.31 -26.00 -14.39
N ALA A 559 31.57 -26.67 -13.26
CA ALA A 559 30.64 -26.71 -12.14
C ALA A 559 30.26 -25.31 -11.61
N LYS A 560 31.10 -24.30 -11.80
CA LYS A 560 30.77 -22.91 -11.44
C LYS A 560 29.75 -22.31 -12.42
N GLU A 561 29.90 -22.57 -13.71
CA GLU A 561 28.95 -22.14 -14.76
C GLU A 561 27.63 -22.91 -14.64
N GLN A 562 27.64 -24.21 -14.37
CA GLN A 562 26.40 -24.99 -14.13
C GLN A 562 25.63 -24.46 -12.93
N ASN A 563 26.30 -24.15 -11.81
CA ASN A 563 25.65 -23.52 -10.66
C ASN A 563 25.07 -22.14 -11.00
N ALA A 564 25.84 -21.30 -11.71
CA ALA A 564 25.37 -20.01 -12.17
C ALA A 564 24.19 -20.10 -13.18
N ALA A 565 24.14 -21.17 -13.97
CA ALA A 565 23.03 -21.48 -14.86
C ALA A 565 21.77 -21.87 -14.06
N TYR A 566 21.90 -22.71 -13.02
CA TYR A 566 20.77 -23.02 -12.12
C TYR A 566 20.20 -21.77 -11.43
N GLU A 567 21.07 -20.84 -10.99
CA GLU A 567 20.66 -19.56 -10.42
C GLU A 567 19.84 -18.69 -11.40
N ILE A 568 19.97 -18.91 -12.71
CA ILE A 568 19.14 -18.26 -13.75
C ILE A 568 18.14 -19.22 -14.42
N CYS A 569 17.79 -20.30 -13.71
CA CYS A 569 16.81 -21.32 -14.10
C CYS A 569 17.14 -22.10 -15.39
N TYR A 570 18.39 -22.07 -15.84
CA TYR A 570 18.90 -23.00 -16.85
C TYR A 570 19.36 -24.31 -16.21
N PHE A 571 19.11 -25.42 -16.91
CA PHE A 571 19.55 -26.76 -16.58
C PHE A 571 19.68 -27.60 -17.87
N ILE A 572 20.08 -28.86 -17.73
CA ILE A 572 20.36 -29.79 -18.84
C ILE A 572 19.21 -29.97 -19.87
N VAL A 573 17.99 -29.52 -19.52
CA VAL A 573 16.78 -29.65 -20.36
C VAL A 573 16.55 -28.44 -21.26
N ASN A 574 16.82 -27.23 -20.77
CA ASN A 574 16.53 -25.96 -21.44
C ASN A 574 17.79 -25.16 -21.81
N TRP A 575 18.99 -25.71 -21.65
CA TRP A 575 20.25 -25.05 -21.99
C TRP A 575 20.39 -24.76 -23.51
N PRO A 576 20.61 -23.51 -23.94
CA PRO A 576 20.62 -23.16 -25.38
C PRO A 576 21.78 -23.75 -26.19
N GLY A 577 22.90 -24.11 -25.55
CA GLY A 577 24.00 -24.84 -26.20
C GLY A 577 23.64 -26.27 -26.62
N GLY A 578 22.43 -26.73 -26.25
CA GLY A 578 21.94 -28.08 -26.46
C GLY A 578 22.61 -29.09 -25.54
N THR A 579 22.03 -30.29 -25.51
CA THR A 579 22.53 -31.42 -24.74
C THR A 579 22.43 -32.70 -25.56
N ASP A 580 23.30 -33.66 -25.27
CA ASP A 580 23.14 -35.04 -25.75
C ASP A 580 22.24 -35.86 -24.79
N ALA A 581 21.60 -35.19 -23.82
CA ALA A 581 20.85 -35.80 -22.74
C ALA A 581 19.66 -36.60 -23.26
N THR A 582 19.57 -37.85 -22.84
CA THR A 582 18.44 -38.71 -23.14
C THR A 582 17.20 -38.27 -22.34
N THR A 583 16.01 -38.58 -22.85
CA THR A 583 14.75 -38.37 -22.13
C THR A 583 14.77 -38.99 -20.72
N GLU A 584 15.45 -40.14 -20.56
CA GLU A 584 15.62 -40.81 -19.26
C GLU A 584 16.46 -39.99 -18.26
N GLU A 585 17.45 -39.22 -18.73
CA GLU A 585 18.28 -38.34 -17.88
C GLU A 585 17.55 -37.06 -17.49
N VAL A 586 16.74 -36.53 -18.41
CA VAL A 586 15.81 -35.42 -18.16
C VAL A 586 14.78 -35.80 -17.09
N GLU A 587 14.09 -36.93 -17.29
CA GLU A 587 13.12 -37.46 -16.34
C GLU A 587 13.78 -37.75 -14.98
N ARG A 588 14.99 -38.33 -14.95
CA ARG A 588 15.73 -38.54 -13.69
C ARG A 588 16.01 -37.23 -12.96
N PHE A 589 16.53 -36.20 -13.64
CA PHE A 589 16.84 -34.91 -13.01
C PHE A 589 15.58 -34.25 -12.43
N ILE A 590 14.47 -34.26 -13.17
CA ILE A 590 13.18 -33.72 -12.69
C ILE A 590 12.73 -34.48 -11.43
N ASN A 591 12.74 -35.81 -11.45
CA ASN A 591 12.37 -36.63 -10.28
C ASN A 591 13.31 -36.38 -9.07
N GLU A 592 14.61 -36.15 -9.28
CA GLU A 592 15.56 -35.82 -8.20
C GLU A 592 15.27 -34.44 -7.58
N VAL A 593 14.92 -33.43 -8.39
CA VAL A 593 14.53 -32.09 -7.91
C VAL A 593 13.15 -32.10 -7.24
N GLU A 594 12.17 -32.81 -7.80
CA GLU A 594 10.85 -32.96 -7.17
C GLU A 594 10.94 -33.70 -5.84
N ALA A 595 11.75 -34.76 -5.75
CA ALA A 595 11.98 -35.48 -4.50
C ALA A 595 12.66 -34.61 -3.43
N SER A 596 13.63 -33.76 -3.79
CA SER A 596 14.23 -32.84 -2.82
C SER A 596 13.24 -31.76 -2.36
N GLN A 597 12.34 -31.32 -3.24
CA GLN A 597 11.26 -30.39 -2.91
C GLN A 597 10.09 -31.03 -2.13
N SER A 598 9.87 -32.34 -2.22
CA SER A 598 8.75 -33.02 -1.53
C SER A 598 9.07 -33.57 -0.14
N LEU A 599 10.35 -33.83 0.18
CA LEU A 599 10.77 -34.44 1.45
C LEU A 599 10.35 -33.65 2.71
N THR A 600 10.02 -32.36 2.58
CA THR A 600 9.50 -31.54 3.68
C THR A 600 8.05 -31.84 4.05
N GLU A 601 7.22 -32.36 3.13
CA GLU A 601 5.81 -32.64 3.40
C GLU A 601 5.61 -33.93 4.23
N SER A 602 6.44 -34.96 4.04
CA SER A 602 6.34 -36.21 4.80
C SER A 602 7.00 -36.15 6.17
N ASP A 603 8.19 -35.56 6.25
CA ASP A 603 9.05 -35.68 7.44
C ASP A 603 8.57 -34.81 8.61
N LEU A 604 7.66 -33.84 8.34
CA LEU A 604 6.95 -33.09 9.37
C LEU A 604 5.78 -33.89 9.97
N ALA A 605 5.04 -34.66 9.16
CA ALA A 605 3.89 -35.44 9.63
C ALA A 605 4.28 -36.56 10.60
N ASP A 606 5.39 -37.26 10.34
CA ASP A 606 5.87 -38.36 11.19
C ASP A 606 6.49 -37.89 12.53
N ASN A 607 6.77 -36.58 12.69
CA ASN A 607 7.33 -36.03 13.94
C ASN A 607 6.28 -35.56 14.95
N GLU A 608 5.03 -35.30 14.55
CA GLU A 608 3.98 -34.90 15.50
C GLU A 608 3.55 -36.05 16.41
N GLU A 609 3.46 -37.29 15.90
CA GLU A 609 2.98 -38.46 16.68
C GLU A 609 3.92 -38.88 17.83
N VAL A 610 5.15 -38.34 17.86
CA VAL A 610 6.15 -38.62 18.91
C VAL A 610 6.25 -37.46 19.93
N SER A 611 5.81 -36.25 19.60
CA SER A 611 6.04 -35.05 20.42
C SER A 611 5.06 -34.89 21.59
N SER A 612 3.86 -35.47 21.50
CA SER A 612 2.74 -35.26 22.46
C SER A 612 2.93 -35.91 23.85
N ALA A 613 4.15 -36.31 24.22
CA ALA A 613 4.46 -37.07 25.43
C ALA A 613 5.62 -36.50 26.29
N SER A 614 6.24 -35.37 25.93
CA SER A 614 7.50 -34.93 26.59
C SER A 614 7.77 -33.41 26.67
N SER A 615 6.76 -32.53 26.78
CA SER A 615 6.97 -31.07 26.80
C SER A 615 7.59 -30.48 28.08
N ASP A 616 7.57 -31.20 29.21
CA ASP A 616 7.81 -30.59 30.54
C ASP A 616 9.25 -30.69 31.09
N GLN A 617 10.24 -31.15 30.31
CA GLN A 617 11.63 -31.33 30.81
C GLN A 617 12.77 -30.69 29.99
N ASN A 618 12.56 -30.20 28.77
CA ASN A 618 13.68 -29.82 27.88
C ASN A 618 14.13 -28.35 27.95
N SER A 619 13.39 -27.44 28.58
CA SER A 619 13.76 -26.01 28.65
C SER A 619 15.04 -25.73 29.46
N ALA A 620 15.32 -26.52 30.50
CA ALA A 620 16.53 -26.36 31.32
C ALA A 620 17.82 -26.82 30.59
N SER A 621 17.74 -27.86 29.77
CA SER A 621 18.93 -28.46 29.12
C SER A 621 19.50 -27.60 27.99
N LEU A 622 18.65 -26.86 27.27
CA LEU A 622 19.08 -26.01 26.15
C LEU A 622 19.89 -24.79 26.61
N HIS A 623 19.54 -24.18 27.75
CA HIS A 623 20.31 -23.06 28.31
C HIS A 623 21.72 -23.47 28.77
N GLU A 624 21.89 -24.68 29.33
CA GLU A 624 23.20 -25.17 29.77
C GLU A 624 24.10 -25.54 28.57
N ALA A 625 23.54 -26.10 27.50
CA ALA A 625 24.24 -26.37 26.25
C ALA A 625 24.74 -25.08 25.57
N ALA A 626 23.89 -24.05 25.48
CA ALA A 626 24.25 -22.76 24.89
C ALA A 626 25.36 -22.04 25.66
N ALA A 627 25.30 -22.03 27.00
CA ALA A 627 26.35 -21.46 27.84
C ALA A 627 27.70 -22.18 27.69
N THR A 628 27.67 -23.51 27.53
CA THR A 628 28.87 -24.33 27.32
C THR A 628 29.51 -24.05 25.95
N ALA A 629 28.71 -23.94 24.90
CA ALA A 629 29.18 -23.61 23.55
C ALA A 629 29.82 -22.20 23.49
N LEU A 630 29.20 -21.19 24.12
CA LEU A 630 29.73 -19.84 24.17
C LEU A 630 31.08 -19.76 24.91
N THR A 631 31.21 -20.54 26.00
CA THR A 631 32.46 -20.64 26.77
C THR A 631 33.58 -21.29 25.97
N ALA A 632 33.28 -22.31 25.17
CA ALA A 632 34.24 -22.95 24.27
C ALA A 632 34.71 -22.01 23.14
N ALA A 633 33.78 -21.25 22.52
CA ALA A 633 34.11 -20.26 21.50
C ALA A 633 35.03 -19.15 22.03
N LEU A 634 34.77 -18.66 23.24
CA LEU A 634 35.63 -17.68 23.93
C LEU A 634 37.03 -18.24 24.23
N ALA A 635 37.15 -19.50 24.64
CA ALA A 635 38.45 -20.15 24.87
C ALA A 635 39.27 -20.29 23.57
N ILE A 636 38.62 -20.56 22.44
CA ILE A 636 39.26 -20.63 21.12
C ILE A 636 39.74 -19.24 20.68
N LEU A 637 38.90 -18.20 20.82
CA LEU A 637 39.28 -16.81 20.51
C LEU A 637 40.46 -16.31 21.35
N VAL A 638 40.49 -16.60 22.65
CA VAL A 638 41.65 -16.28 23.51
C VAL A 638 42.91 -17.04 23.08
N SER A 639 42.78 -18.28 22.58
CA SER A 639 43.90 -19.08 22.09
C SER A 639 44.44 -18.64 20.72
N ILE A 640 43.70 -17.80 19.98
CA ILE A 640 44.11 -17.19 18.70
C ILE A 640 44.77 -15.82 18.91
N LEU A 641 44.56 -15.20 20.08
CA LEU A 641 45.05 -13.86 20.44
C LEU A 641 46.31 -13.86 21.34
N VAL A 642 46.88 -15.04 21.63
CA VAL A 642 48.11 -15.26 22.41
C VAL A 642 49.17 -15.94 21.55
#